data_AF-A0A7S0UG74-F1
#
_entry.id   AF-A0A7S0UG74-F1
#
_cell.length_a   1.000
_cell.length_b   1.000
_cell.length_c   1.000
_cell.angle_alpha   90.00
_cell.angle_beta   90.00
_cell.angle_gamma   90.00
#
_symmetry.space_group_name_H-M   'P 1'
#
loop_
_entity.id
_entity.type
_entity.pdbx_description
1 polymer ?
#
loop_
_entity_poly.entity_id
_entity_poly.type
_entity_poly.pdbx_seq_one_letter_code
_entity_poly.pdbx_strand_id
1 'polypeptide(L)'
;RRPTVFAGALSSYVDLRSLAIQVVSEEFQLYVEKKNVIDTSEDTVVDISLHGKDGVLTQVQMPLALLQSSCVLLSIWSEDKKNDRDSAYIEDLVAILMKSRESEENNINQTDEIEDIGGLASAKCVKTKRSVIPVESWVMLAKSRSDFIAKRAALAAPTTFLPRLLLCSGLPRASLFTMIHRLGKLGEKAVDRDKTFTQLLVPSASSEWDLGRLGHRREVTRKLFGRICAYSRMYNLVEVDAEDAISFSFVEWLSNMCLSSQKSTKMKVKKPKVAPAAIFASIESAKSLFDKLPTNTPDCNEIATVTQMDADTSDMTIFVEFKNKEVILPPNSIAEAESIEDFLRHTFEDNKPDTLDEWLSRTFLDQALPVKRKRGQKVKVTPALGNEELSFLLLQSYIQLERKVEGIASTLVKWIPKLTSSHGSPKLWRILFADGQKPAFMWDNLASRCFQIWNHEHMAECRQWMLSEDTKETLDLVKVVRFLIQASSFTAIHIESFEDLPVAVEDSTWGRTEETVRRATGIALDCLLSQDSEKRLRSRSDPPECLVLLLLISRLGRNQVQFVSRAIGKRLENDSNQGRCMLLLSLLRIYTYFPLSMNLGAAVLRSNLMEAVEVSADDWLCWRSPLDDSMQDMLETALSNMTSQRSIQTLIDTAKKHPLLLLRKLNQIENILEKDAAVVHSQVAGEKVGLIIGQGLNEPLSASASGHKMRLSVKHWGYSYREHVWWTILDVLSAVPNEVIFQCGLKMGVLDLLGVYLRLVLVQSQLRTKIDRLAKLKERLSEFLGKFKSANPKAFDLWMASSNSGLPSLGATRNILVGCGFLSHQQAMESVKKTYNIS
;
A
#
# COMPACT_ATOMS: atom_id res chain seq x y z
N ARG A 1 2.68 23.35 -0.17
CA ARG A 1 3.99 22.67 -0.35
C ARG A 1 4.04 21.52 0.65
N ARG A 2 4.38 20.28 0.24
CA ARG A 2 4.21 19.10 1.09
C ARG A 2 5.19 19.11 2.27
N PRO A 3 4.71 19.09 3.54
CA PRO A 3 5.57 19.03 4.74
C PRO A 3 6.47 17.79 4.83
N THR A 4 6.16 16.74 4.04
CA THR A 4 6.82 15.43 4.09
C THR A 4 8.28 15.43 3.62
N VAL A 5 8.69 16.34 2.73
CA VAL A 5 10.08 16.39 2.24
C VAL A 5 11.03 16.93 3.32
N PHE A 6 10.60 17.97 4.04
CA PHE A 6 11.36 18.52 5.18
C PHE A 6 11.35 17.58 6.38
N ALA A 7 10.23 16.90 6.63
CA ALA A 7 10.14 15.83 7.63
C ALA A 7 11.16 14.70 7.38
N GLY A 8 11.35 14.30 6.12
CA GLY A 8 12.35 13.30 5.72
C GLY A 8 13.79 13.74 6.01
N ALA A 9 14.14 14.97 5.64
CA ALA A 9 15.47 15.54 5.92
C ALA A 9 15.73 15.67 7.43
N LEU A 10 14.79 16.26 8.19
CA LEU A 10 14.90 16.39 9.64
C LEU A 10 14.91 15.03 10.36
N SER A 11 14.27 14.00 9.80
CA SER A 11 14.36 12.64 10.36
C SER A 11 15.72 11.97 10.14
N SER A 12 16.45 12.38 9.10
CA SER A 12 17.72 11.78 8.66
C SER A 12 18.95 12.45 9.27
N TYR A 13 18.87 13.76 9.59
CA TYR A 13 19.98 14.54 10.13
C TYR A 13 19.67 15.03 11.55
N VAL A 14 20.31 14.42 12.55
CA VAL A 14 20.05 14.69 13.98
C VAL A 14 20.43 16.12 14.38
N ASP A 15 21.56 16.64 13.89
CA ASP A 15 22.02 17.99 14.25
C ASP A 15 21.10 19.07 13.67
N LEU A 16 20.67 18.90 12.42
CA LEU A 16 19.71 19.80 11.77
C LEU A 16 18.36 19.79 12.50
N ARG A 17 17.93 18.62 12.98
CA ARG A 17 16.71 18.48 13.78
C ARG A 17 16.84 19.19 15.13
N SER A 18 17.95 19.01 15.82
CA SER A 18 18.20 19.64 17.13
C SER A 18 18.25 21.16 17.00
N LEU A 19 18.94 21.67 15.98
CA LEU A 19 18.96 23.09 15.65
C LEU A 19 17.56 23.62 15.33
N ALA A 20 16.77 22.89 14.53
CA ALA A 20 15.41 23.30 14.20
C ALA A 20 14.48 23.31 15.43
N ILE A 21 14.62 22.33 16.34
CA ILE A 21 13.87 22.29 17.61
C ILE A 21 14.22 23.51 18.45
N GLN A 22 15.51 23.80 18.62
CA GLN A 22 15.97 24.95 19.39
C GLN A 22 15.44 26.26 18.81
N VAL A 23 15.66 26.52 17.51
CA VAL A 23 15.26 27.76 16.84
C VAL A 23 13.74 27.97 16.91
N VAL A 24 12.95 26.92 16.61
CA VAL A 24 11.49 27.05 16.67
C VAL A 24 11.00 27.26 18.09
N SER A 25 11.60 26.61 19.08
CA SER A 25 11.19 26.76 20.49
C SER A 25 11.54 28.14 21.04
N GLU A 26 12.73 28.66 20.73
CA GLU A 26 13.15 30.01 21.12
C GLU A 26 12.26 31.08 20.46
N GLU A 27 12.03 30.99 19.15
CA GLU A 27 11.11 31.88 18.45
C GLU A 27 9.70 31.80 19.02
N PHE A 28 9.19 30.59 19.29
CA PHE A 28 7.87 30.41 19.88
C PHE A 28 7.75 31.08 21.26
N GLN A 29 8.76 30.93 22.13
CA GLN A 29 8.77 31.53 23.46
C GLN A 29 8.75 33.07 23.40
N LEU A 30 9.41 33.70 22.43
CA LEU A 30 9.39 35.16 22.28
C LEU A 30 7.97 35.73 22.10
N TYR A 31 7.10 35.01 21.38
CA TYR A 31 5.70 35.41 21.21
C TYR A 31 4.86 35.13 22.46
N VAL A 32 5.10 34.01 23.14
CA VAL A 32 4.39 33.66 24.39
C VAL A 32 4.68 34.67 25.50
N GLU A 33 5.93 35.13 25.62
CA GLU A 33 6.37 36.11 26.61
C GLU A 33 6.00 37.56 26.26
N LYS A 34 5.23 37.79 25.18
CA LYS A 34 4.79 39.12 24.69
C LYS A 34 5.93 40.12 24.44
N LYS A 35 7.11 39.65 24.04
CA LYS A 35 8.28 40.52 23.80
C LYS A 35 8.31 41.19 22.42
N ASN A 36 7.47 40.76 21.48
CA ASN A 36 7.47 41.27 20.10
C ASN A 36 6.11 41.88 19.71
N VAL A 37 6.14 43.10 19.18
CA VAL A 37 5.04 43.73 18.44
C VAL A 37 5.14 43.28 16.98
N ILE A 38 4.07 42.71 16.43
CA ILE A 38 4.06 42.16 15.08
C ILE A 38 3.83 43.26 14.05
N ASP A 39 4.82 43.50 13.19
CA ASP A 39 4.76 44.44 12.06
C ASP A 39 4.63 43.67 10.71
N THR A 40 3.82 42.61 10.70
CA THR A 40 3.64 41.73 9.52
C THR A 40 2.21 41.79 8.99
N SER A 41 2.01 41.43 7.71
CA SER A 41 0.70 41.50 7.07
C SER A 41 -0.34 40.62 7.78
N GLU A 42 -1.55 41.16 7.97
CA GLU A 42 -2.65 40.50 8.71
C GLU A 42 -3.03 39.11 8.16
N ASP A 43 -2.71 38.81 6.90
CA ASP A 43 -2.97 37.52 6.25
C ASP A 43 -2.05 36.39 6.74
N THR A 44 -0.94 36.73 7.41
CA THR A 44 0.07 35.75 7.87
C THR A 44 0.11 35.53 9.38
N VAL A 45 -0.75 36.23 10.12
CA VAL A 45 -0.82 36.21 11.59
C VAL A 45 -2.02 35.39 12.06
N VAL A 46 -1.81 34.61 13.13
CA VAL A 46 -2.85 33.82 13.79
C VAL A 46 -3.02 34.23 15.24
N ASP A 47 -4.27 34.34 15.67
CA ASP A 47 -4.69 34.43 17.07
C ASP A 47 -4.76 33.00 17.64
N ILE A 48 -4.02 32.71 18.71
CA ILE A 48 -4.06 31.43 19.42
C ILE A 48 -4.20 31.68 20.93
N SER A 49 -5.09 30.94 21.59
CA SER A 49 -5.25 30.96 23.04
C SER A 49 -4.33 29.91 23.65
N LEU A 50 -3.32 30.34 24.41
CA LEU A 50 -2.34 29.46 25.04
C LEU A 50 -2.53 29.44 26.55
N HIS A 51 -2.31 28.29 27.19
CA HIS A 51 -2.28 28.22 28.64
C HIS A 51 -0.90 28.63 29.15
N GLY A 52 -0.85 29.69 29.95
CA GLY A 52 0.36 30.05 30.69
C GLY A 52 0.68 29.01 31.76
N LYS A 53 1.90 29.09 32.33
CA LYS A 53 2.32 28.24 33.46
C LYS A 53 1.40 28.39 34.68
N ASP A 54 0.75 29.55 34.81
CA ASP A 54 -0.20 29.87 35.90
C ASP A 54 -1.64 29.40 35.61
N GLY A 55 -1.87 28.66 34.51
CA GLY A 55 -3.19 28.16 34.10
C GLY A 55 -4.09 29.19 33.39
N VAL A 56 -3.74 30.48 33.45
CA VAL A 56 -4.47 31.57 32.77
C VAL A 56 -4.31 31.44 31.24
N LEU A 57 -5.44 31.53 30.53
CA LEU A 57 -5.48 31.60 29.07
C LEU A 57 -5.00 32.97 28.60
N THR A 58 -3.90 32.99 27.86
CA THR A 58 -3.37 34.18 27.20
C THR A 58 -3.59 34.08 25.70
N GLN A 59 -4.24 35.07 25.12
CA GLN A 59 -4.32 35.20 23.67
C GLN A 59 -3.00 35.76 23.13
N VAL A 60 -2.39 35.03 22.21
CA VAL A 60 -1.11 35.35 21.58
C VAL A 60 -1.32 35.45 20.07
N GLN A 61 -0.71 36.47 19.46
CA GLN A 61 -0.60 36.57 18.01
C GLN A 61 0.76 36.05 17.58
N MET A 62 0.82 35.24 16.53
CA MET A 62 2.08 34.71 15.99
C MET A 62 2.00 34.43 14.49
N PRO A 63 3.14 34.27 13.79
CA PRO A 63 3.15 33.89 12.38
C PRO A 63 2.60 32.47 12.17
N LEU A 64 1.76 32.29 11.15
CA LEU A 64 1.24 30.96 10.76
C LEU A 64 2.36 29.96 10.47
N ALA A 65 3.44 30.42 9.83
CA ALA A 65 4.57 29.56 9.48
C ALA A 65 5.25 28.95 10.72
N LEU A 66 5.31 29.69 11.83
CA LEU A 66 5.89 29.21 13.09
C LEU A 66 5.04 28.10 13.69
N LEU A 67 3.71 28.28 13.69
CA LEU A 67 2.77 27.29 14.19
C LEU A 67 2.78 26.00 13.34
N GLN A 68 2.82 26.13 12.01
CA GLN A 68 2.93 24.99 11.09
C GLN A 68 4.26 24.24 11.26
N SER A 69 5.37 24.97 11.45
CA SER A 69 6.69 24.38 11.68
C SER A 69 6.71 23.59 13.00
N SER A 70 6.08 24.13 14.04
CA SER A 70 5.89 23.44 15.33
C SER A 70 5.14 22.12 15.16
N CYS A 71 4.04 22.10 14.41
CA CYS A 71 3.30 20.87 14.10
C CYS A 71 4.16 19.82 13.38
N VAL A 72 4.97 20.24 12.41
CA VAL A 72 5.85 19.32 11.66
C VAL A 72 6.91 18.73 12.59
N LEU A 73 7.58 19.56 13.41
CA LEU A 73 8.59 19.10 14.37
C LEU A 73 8.01 18.09 15.37
N LEU A 74 6.86 18.39 15.96
CA LEU A 74 6.19 17.48 16.90
C LEU A 74 5.82 16.14 16.24
N SER A 75 5.45 16.14 14.95
CA SER A 75 5.05 14.91 14.27
C SER A 75 6.20 13.96 13.94
N ILE A 76 7.43 14.47 13.82
CA ILE A 76 8.61 13.68 13.46
C ILE A 76 9.44 13.28 14.68
N TRP A 77 9.10 13.79 15.87
CA TRP A 77 9.77 13.46 17.12
C TRP A 77 9.56 11.98 17.49
N SER A 78 10.61 11.37 18.02
CA SER A 78 10.63 9.96 18.44
C SER A 78 11.40 9.82 19.75
N GLU A 79 10.86 9.04 20.67
CA GLU A 79 11.43 8.84 22.01
C GLU A 79 12.72 8.00 22.02
N ASP A 80 13.05 7.33 20.92
CA ASP A 80 14.25 6.49 20.78
C ASP A 80 15.56 7.29 20.59
N LYS A 81 15.47 8.61 20.43
CA LYS A 81 16.61 9.50 20.12
C LYS A 81 16.66 10.71 21.07
N LYS A 82 16.50 10.46 22.38
CA LYS A 82 16.45 11.52 23.41
C LYS A 82 17.83 12.14 23.62
N ASN A 83 17.91 13.43 23.33
CA ASN A 83 18.82 14.34 24.01
C ASN A 83 17.97 15.06 25.08
N ASP A 84 18.47 15.15 26.32
CA ASP A 84 17.70 15.71 27.45
C ASP A 84 17.24 17.14 27.17
N ARG A 85 18.09 17.92 26.49
CA ARG A 85 17.79 19.31 26.13
C ARG A 85 16.66 19.43 25.11
N ASP A 86 16.68 18.62 24.05
CA ASP A 86 15.63 18.64 23.01
C ASP A 86 14.29 18.11 23.55
N SER A 87 14.36 17.14 24.47
CA SER A 87 13.18 16.57 25.11
C SER A 87 12.43 17.61 25.93
N ALA A 88 13.15 18.45 26.70
CA ALA A 88 12.55 19.55 27.45
C ALA A 88 11.83 20.56 26.54
N TYR A 89 12.45 20.96 25.42
CA TYR A 89 11.81 21.88 24.46
C TYR A 89 10.54 21.30 23.83
N ILE A 90 10.56 20.01 23.47
CA ILE A 90 9.41 19.33 22.89
C ILE A 90 8.29 19.16 23.91
N GLU A 91 8.60 18.77 25.13
CA GLU A 91 7.62 18.64 26.22
C GLU A 91 6.97 19.98 26.54
N ASP A 92 7.74 21.07 26.60
CA ASP A 92 7.21 22.43 26.77
C ASP A 92 6.28 22.83 25.63
N LEU A 93 6.68 22.59 24.37
CA LEU A 93 5.82 22.87 23.20
C LEU A 93 4.52 22.06 23.25
N VAL A 94 4.57 20.77 23.59
CA VAL A 94 3.38 19.92 23.70
C VAL A 94 2.48 20.40 24.85
N ALA A 95 3.05 20.77 25.99
CA ALA A 95 2.31 21.28 27.14
C ALA A 95 1.58 22.58 26.81
N ILE A 96 2.15 23.44 25.97
CA ILE A 96 1.55 24.71 25.55
C ILE A 96 0.53 24.53 24.42
N LEU A 97 0.87 23.72 23.41
CA LEU A 97 0.09 23.58 22.16
C LEU A 97 -1.01 22.52 22.20
N MET A 98 -0.87 21.50 23.06
CA MET A 98 -1.77 20.34 23.11
C MET A 98 -2.31 20.06 24.52
N LYS A 99 -2.44 21.10 25.36
CA LYS A 99 -3.10 20.96 26.66
C LYS A 99 -4.57 20.61 26.45
N SER A 100 -5.02 19.51 27.05
CA SER A 100 -6.42 19.09 27.01
C SER A 100 -7.05 19.16 28.40
N ARG A 101 -8.32 19.55 28.45
CA ARG A 101 -9.13 19.67 29.68
C ARG A 101 -9.30 18.33 30.42
N GLU A 102 -9.26 17.21 29.70
CA GLU A 102 -9.42 15.86 30.28
C GLU A 102 -8.30 15.45 31.25
N SER A 103 -7.17 16.17 31.27
CA SER A 103 -6.11 15.94 32.27
C SER A 103 -6.42 16.49 33.66
N GLU A 104 -7.47 17.32 33.82
CA GLU A 104 -7.86 17.94 35.10
C GLU A 104 -9.25 17.45 35.61
N GLU A 105 -9.89 16.48 34.94
CA GLU A 105 -11.28 16.04 35.18
C GLU A 105 -11.53 15.21 36.46
N ASN A 106 -10.60 15.18 37.42
CA ASN A 106 -10.91 14.66 38.77
C ASN A 106 -11.60 15.68 39.68
N ASN A 107 -11.76 16.93 39.26
CA ASN A 107 -12.50 17.93 40.01
C ASN A 107 -13.29 18.86 39.07
N ILE A 108 -14.54 19.13 39.46
CA ILE A 108 -15.44 20.22 39.03
C ILE A 108 -16.63 19.77 38.15
N ASN A 109 -17.77 19.68 38.83
CA ASN A 109 -19.11 19.84 38.27
C ASN A 109 -19.28 21.28 37.77
N GLN A 110 -19.29 21.53 36.47
CA GLN A 110 -19.86 22.75 35.90
C GLN A 110 -20.54 22.45 34.55
N THR A 111 -21.86 22.53 34.60
CA THR A 111 -22.80 22.56 33.47
C THR A 111 -22.82 23.96 32.87
N ASP A 112 -22.84 24.01 31.54
CA ASP A 112 -23.07 25.18 30.68
C ASP A 112 -22.05 26.31 30.77
N GLU A 113 -21.02 26.26 29.91
CA GLU A 113 -20.52 27.43 29.17
C GLU A 113 -19.52 26.98 28.09
N ILE A 114 -19.49 27.77 27.01
CA ILE A 114 -18.80 27.60 25.72
C ILE A 114 -17.44 26.91 25.86
N GLU A 115 -17.16 25.89 25.02
CA GLU A 115 -15.87 25.19 24.94
C GLU A 115 -14.72 26.21 24.88
N ASP A 116 -13.99 26.39 26.00
CA ASP A 116 -12.78 27.20 26.02
C ASP A 116 -11.65 26.36 25.41
N ILE A 117 -11.61 26.35 24.07
CA ILE A 117 -10.65 25.60 23.28
C ILE A 117 -9.32 26.34 23.40
N GLY A 118 -8.36 25.77 24.14
CA GLY A 118 -6.96 26.21 24.20
C GLY A 118 -6.06 25.50 23.19
N GLY A 119 -4.84 26.02 22.99
CA GLY A 119 -3.80 25.41 22.17
C GLY A 119 -4.10 25.44 20.67
N LEU A 120 -3.61 24.43 19.93
CA LEU A 120 -3.70 24.36 18.46
C LEU A 120 -5.13 24.42 17.93
N ALA A 121 -6.10 23.88 18.66
CA ALA A 121 -7.49 23.87 18.25
C ALA A 121 -8.14 25.28 18.29
N SER A 122 -7.53 26.22 19.03
CA SER A 122 -7.98 27.61 19.16
C SER A 122 -7.49 28.53 18.04
N ALA A 123 -6.48 28.09 17.27
CA ALA A 123 -5.75 28.93 16.34
C ALA A 123 -6.61 29.40 15.16
N LYS A 124 -6.86 30.71 15.09
CA LYS A 124 -7.68 31.36 14.05
C LYS A 124 -6.90 32.45 13.33
N CYS A 125 -7.10 32.58 12.03
CA CYS A 125 -6.49 33.66 11.26
C CYS A 125 -7.14 34.98 11.67
N VAL A 126 -6.33 36.01 11.95
CA VAL A 126 -6.81 37.29 12.50
C VAL A 126 -7.89 37.90 11.59
N LYS A 127 -7.65 37.91 10.27
CA LYS A 127 -8.54 38.52 9.27
C LYS A 127 -9.81 37.72 8.98
N THR A 128 -9.68 36.40 8.81
CA THR A 128 -10.80 35.54 8.38
C THR A 128 -11.57 34.93 9.54
N LYS A 129 -10.99 34.93 10.75
CA LYS A 129 -11.45 34.22 11.95
C LYS A 129 -11.72 32.72 11.74
N ARG A 130 -11.22 32.15 10.65
CA ARG A 130 -11.29 30.71 10.34
C ARG A 130 -10.15 29.97 11.03
N SER A 131 -10.40 28.71 11.40
CA SER A 131 -9.36 27.80 11.90
C SER A 131 -8.23 27.70 10.87
N VAL A 132 -6.99 27.77 11.33
CA VAL A 132 -5.81 27.75 10.45
C VAL A 132 -5.06 26.43 10.51
N ILE A 133 -5.38 25.57 11.49
CA ILE A 133 -4.83 24.22 11.57
C ILE A 133 -5.75 23.27 10.80
N PRO A 134 -5.33 22.82 9.61
CA PRO A 134 -6.15 21.92 8.82
C PRO A 134 -6.10 20.52 9.41
N VAL A 135 -7.10 19.69 9.07
CA VAL A 135 -7.21 18.31 9.59
C VAL A 135 -5.97 17.49 9.27
N GLU A 136 -5.31 17.73 8.14
CA GLU A 136 -4.08 17.04 7.74
C GLU A 136 -2.95 17.22 8.76
N SER A 137 -2.89 18.37 9.45
CA SER A 137 -1.93 18.61 10.52
C SER A 137 -2.26 17.75 11.75
N TRP A 138 -3.54 17.62 12.10
CA TRP A 138 -3.99 16.72 13.16
C TRP A 138 -3.75 15.24 12.83
N VAL A 139 -3.93 14.84 11.56
CA VAL A 139 -3.60 13.48 11.09
C VAL A 139 -2.12 13.21 11.27
N MET A 140 -1.26 14.17 10.89
CA MET A 140 0.18 14.05 11.01
C MET A 140 0.61 13.93 12.49
N LEU A 141 0.03 14.72 13.38
CA LEU A 141 0.32 14.70 14.83
C LEU A 141 -0.22 13.42 15.51
N ALA A 142 -1.43 12.97 15.16
CA ALA A 142 -2.02 11.74 15.69
C ALA A 142 -1.30 10.47 15.23
N LYS A 143 -0.50 10.56 14.16
CA LYS A 143 0.40 9.51 13.65
C LYS A 143 1.87 9.72 14.04
N SER A 144 2.15 10.63 14.98
CA SER A 144 3.52 10.85 15.45
C SER A 144 4.15 9.54 15.93
N ARG A 145 5.48 9.43 15.80
CA ARG A 145 6.24 8.27 16.28
C ARG A 145 6.38 8.25 17.80
N SER A 146 6.16 9.37 18.47
CA SER A 146 6.07 9.45 19.93
C SER A 146 4.63 9.20 20.38
N ASP A 147 4.44 8.17 21.20
CA ASP A 147 3.15 7.85 21.80
C ASP A 147 2.65 8.99 22.70
N PHE A 148 3.56 9.68 23.39
CA PHE A 148 3.23 10.87 24.17
C PHE A 148 2.59 11.96 23.31
N ILE A 149 3.20 12.33 22.19
CA ILE A 149 2.67 13.35 21.27
C ILE A 149 1.39 12.87 20.60
N ALA A 150 1.36 11.62 20.13
CA ALA A 150 0.19 11.06 19.47
C ALA A 150 -1.03 11.02 20.41
N LYS A 151 -0.83 10.67 21.70
CA LYS A 151 -1.86 10.70 22.75
C LYS A 151 -2.34 12.14 22.99
N ARG A 152 -1.43 13.10 23.17
CA ARG A 152 -1.77 14.52 23.41
C ARG A 152 -2.49 15.14 22.22
N ALA A 153 -2.08 14.83 21.00
CA ALA A 153 -2.76 15.26 19.78
C ALA A 153 -4.19 14.71 19.71
N ALA A 154 -4.41 13.43 20.05
CA ALA A 154 -5.74 12.84 20.11
C ALA A 154 -6.63 13.47 21.20
N LEU A 155 -6.04 13.88 22.33
CA LEU A 155 -6.75 14.61 23.40
C LEU A 155 -7.10 16.06 23.02
N ALA A 156 -6.22 16.74 22.30
CA ALA A 156 -6.38 18.16 21.94
C ALA A 156 -7.17 18.37 20.63
N ALA A 157 -7.27 17.34 19.78
CA ALA A 157 -7.97 17.45 18.51
C ALA A 157 -9.46 17.81 18.70
N PRO A 158 -10.02 18.68 17.84
CA PRO A 158 -11.45 18.96 17.81
C PRO A 158 -12.28 17.68 17.69
N THR A 159 -13.36 17.59 18.46
CA THR A 159 -14.24 16.40 18.50
C THR A 159 -14.80 16.03 17.13
N THR A 160 -15.06 17.03 16.29
CA THR A 160 -15.52 16.87 14.90
C THR A 160 -14.49 16.19 13.99
N PHE A 161 -13.21 16.22 14.34
CA PHE A 161 -12.13 15.61 13.54
C PHE A 161 -11.84 14.16 13.94
N LEU A 162 -12.22 13.72 15.15
CA LEU A 162 -11.89 12.39 15.67
C LEU A 162 -12.35 11.24 14.75
N PRO A 163 -13.58 11.23 14.19
CA PRO A 163 -13.98 10.18 13.25
C PRO A 163 -13.09 10.11 12.00
N ARG A 164 -12.61 11.26 11.51
CA ARG A 164 -11.71 11.33 10.33
C ARG A 164 -10.31 10.85 10.67
N LEU A 165 -9.80 11.19 11.86
CA LEU A 165 -8.52 10.67 12.34
C LEU A 165 -8.56 9.14 12.43
N LEU A 166 -9.64 8.55 12.97
CA LEU A 166 -9.84 7.10 13.07
C LEU A 166 -9.95 6.36 11.73
N LEU A 167 -10.25 7.06 10.62
CA LEU A 167 -10.21 6.47 9.27
C LEU A 167 -8.79 6.34 8.72
N CYS A 168 -7.82 7.03 9.31
CA CYS A 168 -6.44 7.02 8.83
C CYS A 168 -5.72 5.71 9.17
N SER A 169 -4.81 5.27 8.29
CA SER A 169 -3.91 4.13 8.51
C SER A 169 -2.68 4.52 9.34
N GLY A 170 -2.11 3.59 10.10
CA GLY A 170 -0.87 3.81 10.85
C GLY A 170 -1.01 4.68 12.10
N LEU A 171 -2.16 4.66 12.75
CA LEU A 171 -2.32 5.30 14.07
C LEU A 171 -1.63 4.45 15.16
N PRO A 172 -0.78 5.03 16.01
CA PRO A 172 -0.27 4.39 17.22
C PRO A 172 -1.40 3.98 18.18
N ARG A 173 -1.11 3.00 19.05
CA ARG A 173 -2.06 2.46 20.03
C ARG A 173 -2.59 3.56 20.96
N ALA A 174 -1.71 4.46 21.41
CA ALA A 174 -2.05 5.52 22.36
C ALA A 174 -3.06 6.54 21.80
N SER A 175 -2.87 7.01 20.56
CA SER A 175 -3.81 7.96 19.94
C SER A 175 -5.13 7.29 19.59
N LEU A 176 -5.11 6.06 19.09
CA LEU A 176 -6.31 5.29 18.79
C LEU A 176 -7.21 5.14 20.02
N PHE A 177 -6.66 4.66 21.13
CA PHE A 177 -7.45 4.44 22.36
C PHE A 177 -8.02 5.72 22.91
N THR A 178 -7.22 6.77 22.92
CA THR A 178 -7.64 8.09 23.36
C THR A 178 -8.84 8.58 22.54
N MET A 179 -8.78 8.48 21.21
CA MET A 179 -9.89 8.90 20.34
C MET A 179 -11.16 8.07 20.57
N ILE A 180 -11.02 6.75 20.74
CA ILE A 180 -12.15 5.85 21.04
C ILE A 180 -12.79 6.21 22.38
N HIS A 181 -11.96 6.37 23.43
CA HIS A 181 -12.42 6.73 24.77
C HIS A 181 -13.15 8.07 24.79
N ARG A 182 -12.61 9.10 24.12
CA ARG A 182 -13.22 10.43 24.03
C ARG A 182 -14.58 10.40 23.33
N LEU A 183 -14.66 9.70 22.20
CA LEU A 183 -15.94 9.53 21.50
C LEU A 183 -16.92 8.70 22.35
N GLY A 184 -16.43 7.72 23.10
CA GLY A 184 -17.23 6.95 24.03
C GLY A 184 -17.84 7.81 25.14
N LYS A 185 -17.01 8.59 25.84
CA LYS A 185 -17.44 9.54 26.88
C LYS A 185 -18.39 10.61 26.35
N LEU A 186 -18.16 11.11 25.14
CA LEU A 186 -19.07 12.07 24.50
C LEU A 186 -20.48 11.49 24.35
N GLY A 187 -20.59 10.22 23.94
CA GLY A 187 -21.88 9.54 23.83
C GLY A 187 -22.56 9.26 25.15
N GLU A 188 -21.78 9.00 26.20
CA GLU A 188 -22.29 8.78 27.58
C GLU A 188 -22.80 10.08 28.20
N LYS A 189 -22.14 11.22 27.93
CA LYS A 189 -22.54 12.55 28.42
C LYS A 189 -23.69 13.17 27.60
N ALA A 190 -23.99 12.66 26.40
CA ALA A 190 -24.99 13.24 25.51
C ALA A 190 -26.44 12.85 25.86
N VAL A 191 -27.35 13.84 25.86
CA VAL A 191 -28.80 13.64 26.07
C VAL A 191 -29.41 12.71 25.02
N ASP A 192 -28.96 12.82 23.77
CA ASP A 192 -29.32 11.92 22.68
C ASP A 192 -28.03 11.42 22.01
N ARG A 193 -27.61 10.23 22.43
CA ARG A 193 -26.41 9.55 21.95
C ARG A 193 -26.44 9.36 20.43
N ASP A 194 -27.59 8.93 19.90
CA ASP A 194 -27.73 8.60 18.48
C ASP A 194 -27.66 9.86 17.62
N LYS A 195 -28.31 10.95 18.04
CA LYS A 195 -28.25 12.24 17.33
C LYS A 195 -26.86 12.86 17.39
N THR A 196 -26.18 12.78 18.52
CA THR A 196 -24.82 13.34 18.70
C THR A 196 -23.82 12.63 17.78
N PHE A 197 -23.78 11.29 17.82
CA PHE A 197 -22.92 10.52 16.93
C PHE A 197 -23.31 10.63 15.46
N THR A 198 -24.62 10.77 15.18
CA THR A 198 -25.11 11.08 13.84
C THR A 198 -24.52 12.37 13.31
N GLN A 199 -24.54 13.45 14.09
CA GLN A 199 -24.09 14.78 13.70
C GLN A 199 -22.58 14.81 13.38
N LEU A 200 -21.78 14.03 14.10
CA LEU A 200 -20.34 13.87 13.83
C LEU A 200 -20.02 13.23 12.47
N LEU A 201 -20.99 12.57 11.83
CA LEU A 201 -20.84 11.89 10.54
C LEU A 201 -21.60 12.59 9.38
N VAL A 202 -22.08 13.83 9.57
CA VAL A 202 -22.88 14.55 8.56
C VAL A 202 -22.02 15.33 7.55
N PRO A 203 -22.38 15.27 6.25
CA PRO A 203 -22.17 16.23 5.16
C PRO A 203 -21.47 17.58 5.43
N SER A 204 -22.07 18.33 6.34
CA SER A 204 -21.74 19.70 6.68
C SER A 204 -20.63 19.81 7.73
N ALA A 205 -20.45 18.81 8.59
CA ALA A 205 -19.21 18.60 9.36
C ALA A 205 -18.08 18.00 8.48
N SER A 206 -18.43 17.70 7.22
CA SER A 206 -17.66 16.99 6.19
C SER A 206 -17.13 17.89 5.07
N SER A 207 -17.48 19.18 5.01
CA SER A 207 -17.09 20.06 3.88
C SER A 207 -15.58 20.30 3.79
N GLU A 208 -14.85 20.10 4.88
CA GLU A 208 -13.38 20.15 4.93
C GLU A 208 -12.71 18.80 4.68
N TRP A 209 -13.49 17.77 4.34
CA TRP A 209 -12.95 16.41 4.23
C TRP A 209 -12.18 16.15 2.93
N ASP A 210 -12.34 16.97 1.88
CA ASP A 210 -11.95 16.62 0.49
C ASP A 210 -12.47 15.21 0.09
N LEU A 211 -13.48 14.71 0.83
CA LEU A 211 -14.07 13.38 0.75
C LEU A 211 -15.32 13.38 -0.13
N GLY A 212 -15.39 14.25 -1.15
CA GLY A 212 -16.44 14.21 -2.18
C GLY A 212 -16.56 12.87 -2.93
N ARG A 213 -15.71 11.88 -2.60
CA ARG A 213 -15.66 10.52 -3.14
C ARG A 213 -16.00 9.40 -2.14
N LEU A 214 -16.11 9.66 -0.84
CA LEU A 214 -16.60 8.67 0.12
C LEU A 214 -18.11 8.87 0.23
N GLY A 215 -18.89 7.90 -0.28
CA GLY A 215 -20.32 8.06 -0.54
C GLY A 215 -21.19 8.28 0.69
N HIS A 216 -22.47 7.91 0.58
CA HIS A 216 -23.47 8.25 1.60
C HIS A 216 -23.03 7.84 3.02
N ARG A 217 -23.48 8.57 4.05
CA ARG A 217 -23.20 8.36 5.49
C ARG A 217 -23.07 6.89 5.95
N ARG A 218 -23.83 5.98 5.33
CA ARG A 218 -23.75 4.52 5.54
C ARG A 218 -22.38 3.94 5.21
N GLU A 219 -21.74 4.36 4.14
CA GLU A 219 -20.41 3.92 3.70
C GLU A 219 -19.32 4.40 4.65
N VAL A 220 -19.39 5.66 5.08
CA VAL A 220 -18.47 6.22 6.09
C VAL A 220 -18.56 5.42 7.39
N THR A 221 -19.78 5.14 7.85
CA THR A 221 -20.03 4.33 9.06
C THR A 221 -19.43 2.93 8.94
N ARG A 222 -19.61 2.25 7.78
CA ARG A 222 -19.03 0.92 7.53
C ARG A 222 -17.51 0.93 7.45
N LYS A 223 -16.93 1.92 6.75
CA LYS A 223 -15.47 2.04 6.62
C LYS A 223 -14.82 2.35 7.96
N LEU A 224 -15.42 3.23 8.76
CA LEU A 224 -14.96 3.56 10.12
C LEU A 224 -15.01 2.33 11.03
N PHE A 225 -16.15 1.64 11.08
CA PHE A 225 -16.28 0.42 11.88
C PHE A 225 -15.29 -0.68 11.45
N GLY A 226 -15.13 -0.90 10.15
CA GLY A 226 -14.16 -1.86 9.61
C GLY A 226 -12.71 -1.52 9.97
N ARG A 227 -12.34 -0.23 9.96
CA ARG A 227 -11.01 0.24 10.39
C ARG A 227 -10.78 0.04 11.88
N ILE A 228 -11.74 0.42 12.72
CA ILE A 228 -11.65 0.19 14.17
C ILE A 228 -11.52 -1.32 14.47
N CYS A 229 -12.27 -2.18 13.79
CA CYS A 229 -12.14 -3.64 13.94
C CYS A 229 -10.78 -4.18 13.46
N ALA A 230 -10.17 -3.57 12.44
CA ALA A 230 -8.82 -3.93 12.00
C ALA A 230 -7.77 -3.56 13.06
N TYR A 231 -7.83 -2.33 13.57
CA TYR A 231 -6.99 -1.91 14.69
C TYR A 231 -7.24 -2.73 15.94
N SER A 232 -8.49 -3.14 16.18
CA SER A 232 -8.87 -3.98 17.31
C SER A 232 -8.12 -5.31 17.36
N ARG A 233 -7.92 -5.90 16.18
CA ARG A 233 -7.16 -7.14 16.01
C ARG A 233 -5.65 -6.92 16.05
N MET A 234 -5.18 -5.76 15.60
CA MET A 234 -3.76 -5.45 15.53
C MET A 234 -3.16 -5.12 16.90
N TYR A 235 -3.92 -4.46 17.77
CA TYR A 235 -3.47 -4.00 19.08
C TYR A 235 -4.09 -4.76 20.27
N ASN A 236 -4.75 -5.90 20.01
CA ASN A 236 -5.46 -6.69 21.03
C ASN A 236 -6.25 -5.81 22.02
N LEU A 237 -7.17 -4.96 21.52
CA LEU A 237 -7.92 -4.02 22.38
C LEU A 237 -8.78 -4.71 23.46
N VAL A 238 -8.85 -6.06 23.48
CA VAL A 238 -9.56 -6.91 24.44
C VAL A 238 -8.72 -7.22 25.69
N GLU A 239 -7.39 -7.06 25.64
CA GLU A 239 -6.44 -7.34 26.73
C GLU A 239 -5.99 -6.06 27.47
N VAL A 240 -6.79 -4.99 27.44
CA VAL A 240 -6.47 -3.74 28.15
C VAL A 240 -6.69 -3.94 29.64
N ASP A 241 -5.66 -3.68 30.45
CA ASP A 241 -5.69 -3.79 31.91
C ASP A 241 -6.85 -2.98 32.51
N ALA A 242 -7.41 -3.51 33.61
CA ALA A 242 -8.57 -2.95 34.31
C ALA A 242 -8.38 -1.51 34.84
N GLU A 243 -7.15 -0.98 34.84
CA GLU A 243 -6.83 0.38 35.30
C GLU A 243 -7.20 1.46 34.27
N ASP A 244 -7.25 1.14 32.97
CA ASP A 244 -7.66 2.06 31.90
C ASP A 244 -9.05 1.67 31.36
N ALA A 245 -10.12 2.02 32.07
CA ALA A 245 -11.51 1.76 31.65
C ALA A 245 -11.88 2.59 30.40
N ILE A 246 -11.54 2.07 29.22
CA ILE A 246 -11.86 2.69 27.93
C ILE A 246 -13.36 2.57 27.65
N SER A 247 -14.02 3.68 27.27
CA SER A 247 -15.42 3.67 26.89
C SER A 247 -15.54 3.24 25.43
N PHE A 248 -16.25 2.13 25.20
CA PHE A 248 -16.51 1.59 23.86
C PHE A 248 -17.89 1.96 23.32
N SER A 249 -18.62 2.87 23.98
CA SER A 249 -20.01 3.19 23.65
C SER A 249 -20.19 3.70 22.19
N PHE A 250 -19.19 4.40 21.65
CA PHE A 250 -19.16 4.81 20.24
C PHE A 250 -18.99 3.62 19.28
N VAL A 251 -18.15 2.65 19.64
CA VAL A 251 -17.90 1.44 18.83
C VAL A 251 -19.14 0.54 18.82
N GLU A 252 -19.80 0.39 19.97
CA GLU A 252 -21.08 -0.31 20.10
C GLU A 252 -22.16 0.35 19.24
N TRP A 253 -22.27 1.68 19.30
CA TRP A 253 -23.20 2.42 18.48
C TRP A 253 -22.93 2.24 16.98
N LEU A 254 -21.67 2.35 16.53
CA LEU A 254 -21.29 2.11 15.14
C LEU A 254 -21.67 0.69 14.69
N SER A 255 -21.41 -0.31 15.53
CA SER A 255 -21.79 -1.70 15.29
C SER A 255 -23.30 -1.83 15.09
N ASN A 256 -24.09 -1.24 15.99
CA ASN A 256 -25.56 -1.26 15.93
C ASN A 256 -26.11 -0.52 14.70
N MET A 257 -25.49 0.57 14.26
CA MET A 257 -25.83 1.27 13.02
C MET A 257 -25.53 0.42 11.78
N CYS A 258 -24.41 -0.30 11.76
CA CYS A 258 -24.11 -1.25 10.69
C CYS A 258 -25.13 -2.41 10.66
N LEU A 259 -25.52 -2.95 11.81
CA LEU A 259 -26.47 -4.06 11.94
C LEU A 259 -27.93 -3.68 11.62
N SER A 260 -28.39 -2.51 12.06
CA SER A 260 -29.76 -2.02 11.83
C SER A 260 -30.02 -1.66 10.36
N SER A 261 -29.01 -1.19 9.64
CA SER A 261 -29.09 -0.89 8.19
C SER A 261 -29.35 -2.10 7.29
N GLN A 262 -29.16 -3.33 7.81
CA GLN A 262 -29.45 -4.57 7.09
C GLN A 262 -30.93 -4.99 7.17
N LYS A 263 -31.75 -4.36 8.02
CA LYS A 263 -33.11 -4.85 8.33
C LYS A 263 -34.27 -4.26 7.52
N SER A 264 -34.07 -3.30 6.60
CA SER A 264 -35.19 -2.58 5.96
C SER A 264 -35.46 -2.82 4.47
N THR A 265 -34.77 -3.74 3.80
CA THR A 265 -35.20 -4.21 2.47
C THR A 265 -35.94 -5.53 2.64
N LYS A 266 -37.26 -5.53 2.38
CA LYS A 266 -38.10 -6.73 2.27
C LYS A 266 -37.56 -7.63 1.13
N MET A 267 -36.55 -8.43 1.42
CA MET A 267 -36.27 -9.68 0.73
C MET A 267 -36.15 -10.78 1.77
N LYS A 268 -36.84 -11.89 1.48
CA LYS A 268 -37.10 -13.01 2.37
C LYS A 268 -35.84 -13.50 3.10
N VAL A 269 -35.89 -13.35 4.43
CA VAL A 269 -35.21 -14.07 5.51
C VAL A 269 -34.14 -15.07 5.06
N LYS A 270 -32.88 -14.63 5.07
CA LYS A 270 -31.73 -15.46 5.47
C LYS A 270 -31.33 -15.03 6.88
N LYS A 271 -31.28 -15.98 7.82
CA LYS A 271 -30.83 -15.74 9.19
C LYS A 271 -29.41 -15.15 9.17
N PRO A 272 -29.15 -14.00 9.82
CA PRO A 272 -27.80 -13.48 9.97
C PRO A 272 -26.98 -14.40 10.88
N LYS A 273 -25.72 -14.62 10.49
CA LYS A 273 -24.72 -15.36 11.27
C LYS A 273 -24.34 -14.49 12.48
N VAL A 274 -24.92 -14.81 13.62
CA VAL A 274 -24.54 -14.26 14.94
C VAL A 274 -23.07 -14.64 15.19
N ALA A 275 -22.26 -13.68 15.65
CA ALA A 275 -20.90 -13.95 16.11
C ALA A 275 -20.93 -15.06 17.17
N PRO A 276 -19.99 -16.02 17.18
CA PRO A 276 -20.08 -17.18 18.05
C PRO A 276 -20.04 -16.75 19.53
N ALA A 277 -20.99 -17.27 20.31
CA ALA A 277 -21.11 -17.10 21.76
C ALA A 277 -19.86 -17.58 22.56
N ALA A 278 -18.85 -18.13 21.89
CA ALA A 278 -17.56 -18.52 22.45
C ALA A 278 -16.74 -17.31 22.97
N ILE A 279 -16.93 -16.11 22.41
CA ILE A 279 -16.25 -14.90 22.91
C ILE A 279 -16.76 -14.51 24.30
N PHE A 280 -18.04 -14.77 24.59
CA PHE A 280 -18.65 -14.45 25.89
C PHE A 280 -18.52 -15.58 26.92
N ALA A 281 -18.46 -16.85 26.48
CA ALA A 281 -18.28 -18.00 27.38
C ALA A 281 -16.84 -18.14 27.92
N SER A 282 -15.84 -17.61 27.21
CA SER A 282 -14.44 -17.62 27.67
C SER A 282 -14.15 -16.61 28.80
N ILE A 283 -15.06 -15.66 29.04
CA ILE A 283 -14.95 -14.60 30.05
C ILE A 283 -15.27 -15.12 31.46
N GLU A 284 -16.12 -16.15 31.59
CA GLU A 284 -16.46 -16.74 32.89
C GLU A 284 -15.47 -17.83 33.33
N SER A 285 -14.85 -18.50 32.36
CA SER A 285 -13.88 -19.58 32.59
C SER A 285 -12.50 -19.09 33.06
N ALA A 286 -12.04 -17.94 32.53
CA ALA A 286 -10.70 -17.41 32.83
C ALA A 286 -10.59 -16.82 34.25
N LYS A 287 -11.71 -16.42 34.84
CA LYS A 287 -11.78 -15.83 36.19
C LYS A 287 -11.42 -16.82 37.31
N SER A 288 -11.59 -18.13 37.07
CA SER A 288 -11.36 -19.17 38.08
C SER A 288 -9.94 -19.76 38.09
N LEU A 289 -9.16 -19.51 37.04
CA LEU A 289 -7.83 -20.10 36.85
C LEU A 289 -6.69 -19.23 37.39
N PHE A 290 -6.94 -17.94 37.68
CA PHE A 290 -5.91 -16.99 38.13
C PHE A 290 -5.96 -16.62 39.63
N ASP A 291 -6.90 -17.17 40.40
CA ASP A 291 -6.92 -17.04 41.88
C ASP A 291 -5.85 -17.90 42.58
N LYS A 292 -5.00 -18.62 41.83
CA LYS A 292 -4.01 -19.54 42.38
C LYS A 292 -2.69 -19.48 41.62
N LEU A 293 -1.88 -18.45 41.84
CA LEU A 293 -0.41 -18.56 41.89
C LEU A 293 0.22 -17.25 42.40
N PRO A 294 1.23 -17.29 43.28
CA PRO A 294 1.76 -16.11 43.96
C PRO A 294 2.84 -15.41 43.13
N THR A 295 2.82 -14.08 43.20
CA THR A 295 3.80 -13.15 42.66
C THR A 295 5.07 -13.13 43.51
N ASN A 296 6.22 -13.32 42.89
CA ASN A 296 7.50 -12.75 43.33
C ASN A 296 8.39 -12.53 42.09
N THR A 297 8.72 -11.27 41.84
CA THR A 297 9.78 -10.80 40.95
C THR A 297 11.15 -11.06 41.56
N PRO A 298 12.21 -11.08 40.74
CA PRO A 298 13.18 -10.00 40.88
C PRO A 298 13.78 -9.47 39.56
N ASP A 299 14.20 -8.21 39.64
CA ASP A 299 15.01 -7.43 38.72
C ASP A 299 16.29 -8.12 38.24
N CYS A 300 16.78 -7.73 37.06
CA CYS A 300 18.21 -7.55 36.82
C CYS A 300 18.49 -6.64 35.62
N ASN A 301 19.21 -5.55 35.91
CA ASN A 301 19.94 -4.71 34.96
C ASN A 301 21.29 -5.35 34.58
N GLU A 302 21.96 -4.70 33.61
CA GLU A 302 23.37 -4.81 33.18
C GLU A 302 23.65 -5.75 32.00
N ILE A 303 24.12 -5.15 30.89
CA ILE A 303 25.53 -5.11 30.49
C ILE A 303 25.65 -4.26 29.22
N ALA A 304 26.48 -3.22 29.28
CA ALA A 304 27.08 -2.57 28.12
C ALA A 304 28.55 -3.04 28.03
N THR A 305 29.04 -3.36 26.83
CA THR A 305 30.41 -3.01 26.40
C THR A 305 30.72 -3.43 24.95
N VAL A 306 31.18 -2.44 24.17
CA VAL A 306 32.35 -2.42 23.27
C VAL A 306 32.27 -3.14 21.91
N THR A 307 32.38 -2.34 20.85
CA THR A 307 33.50 -2.44 19.87
C THR A 307 33.63 -1.15 19.03
N GLN A 308 34.80 -0.53 19.14
CA GLN A 308 35.26 0.69 18.46
C GLN A 308 36.32 0.23 17.44
N MET A 309 36.23 0.65 16.18
CA MET A 309 37.29 0.44 15.17
C MET A 309 37.78 1.81 14.69
N ASP A 310 39.07 2.03 14.88
CA ASP A 310 39.83 3.22 14.51
C ASP A 310 39.94 3.40 12.98
N ALA A 311 39.93 4.65 12.54
CA ALA A 311 40.25 5.05 11.18
C ALA A 311 41.66 5.67 11.15
N ASP A 312 42.54 5.04 10.37
CA ASP A 312 43.90 5.51 10.06
C ASP A 312 43.87 6.87 9.37
N THR A 313 44.45 7.87 10.04
CA THR A 313 44.82 9.17 9.47
C THR A 313 46.30 9.16 9.13
N SER A 314 46.68 8.72 7.93
CA SER A 314 48.01 8.98 7.37
C SER A 314 47.92 9.15 5.85
N ASP A 315 47.69 10.40 5.40
CA ASP A 315 48.13 10.90 4.08
C ASP A 315 47.78 12.40 3.89
N MET A 316 48.12 13.23 4.88
CA MET A 316 48.15 14.69 4.71
C MET A 316 49.58 15.21 4.86
N THR A 317 50.39 15.08 3.79
CA THR A 317 51.55 15.97 3.57
C THR A 317 52.06 15.85 2.14
N ILE A 318 51.46 16.61 1.20
CA ILE A 318 52.19 17.19 0.06
C ILE A 318 51.64 18.60 -0.16
N PHE A 319 52.36 19.60 0.36
CA PHE A 319 52.19 21.00 -0.01
C PHE A 319 52.72 21.18 -1.43
N VAL A 320 51.84 21.47 -2.39
CA VAL A 320 52.24 21.96 -3.71
C VAL A 320 52.33 23.49 -3.64
N GLU A 321 53.49 24.02 -4.03
CA GLU A 321 53.77 25.44 -4.15
C GLU A 321 52.67 26.17 -4.95
N PHE A 322 52.11 27.22 -4.36
CA PHE A 322 51.22 28.16 -5.05
C PHE A 322 52.03 28.94 -6.08
N LYS A 323 52.01 28.49 -7.34
CA LYS A 323 52.25 29.38 -8.47
C LYS A 323 51.22 30.50 -8.40
N ASN A 324 51.67 31.76 -8.53
CA ASN A 324 50.83 32.92 -8.75
C ASN A 324 49.87 32.63 -9.91
N LYS A 325 48.64 32.21 -9.59
CA LYS A 325 47.58 32.00 -10.59
C LYS A 325 47.05 33.36 -10.97
N GLU A 326 47.12 33.67 -12.26
CA GLU A 326 46.44 34.82 -12.86
C GLU A 326 44.98 34.81 -12.40
N VAL A 327 44.55 35.92 -11.80
CA VAL A 327 43.17 36.11 -11.36
C VAL A 327 42.33 36.28 -12.63
N ILE A 328 41.80 35.19 -13.16
CA ILE A 328 40.86 35.24 -14.28
C ILE A 328 39.56 35.85 -13.76
N LEU A 329 39.23 37.03 -14.28
CA LEU A 329 37.98 37.72 -13.99
C LEU A 329 36.83 37.01 -14.71
N PRO A 330 35.65 36.88 -14.08
CA PRO A 330 34.48 36.30 -14.73
C PRO A 330 34.09 37.14 -15.96
N PRO A 331 33.72 36.50 -17.09
CA PRO A 331 33.38 37.21 -18.31
C PRO A 331 32.14 38.11 -18.11
N ASN A 332 32.20 39.32 -18.64
CA ASN A 332 31.17 40.35 -18.46
C ASN A 332 29.93 40.12 -19.34
N SER A 333 30.01 39.25 -20.35
CA SER A 333 28.92 38.98 -21.30
C SER A 333 28.98 37.55 -21.86
N ILE A 334 27.82 36.97 -22.15
CA ILE A 334 27.65 35.65 -22.79
C ILE A 334 28.16 35.65 -24.25
N ALA A 335 28.42 36.83 -24.83
CA ALA A 335 28.87 36.96 -26.22
C ALA A 335 30.34 36.53 -26.46
N GLU A 336 31.13 36.33 -25.41
CA GLU A 336 32.56 36.02 -25.48
C GLU A 336 32.81 34.51 -25.29
N ALA A 337 32.37 33.68 -26.25
CA ALA A 337 32.35 32.20 -26.10
C ALA A 337 33.71 31.57 -25.73
N GLU A 338 34.82 32.01 -26.32
CA GLU A 338 36.17 31.52 -25.98
C GLU A 338 36.57 31.84 -24.53
N SER A 339 36.18 33.01 -24.02
CA SER A 339 36.44 33.40 -22.63
C SER A 339 35.62 32.57 -21.61
N ILE A 340 34.46 32.04 -22.02
CA ILE A 340 33.58 31.25 -21.16
C ILE A 340 34.18 29.87 -20.93
N GLU A 341 34.68 29.21 -21.99
CA GLU A 341 35.32 27.89 -21.84
C GLU A 341 36.57 27.98 -20.96
N ASP A 342 37.38 29.02 -21.16
CA ASP A 342 38.57 29.28 -20.33
C ASP A 342 38.21 29.56 -18.87
N PHE A 343 37.18 30.39 -18.63
CA PHE A 343 36.66 30.66 -17.29
C PHE A 343 36.13 29.40 -16.62
N LEU A 344 35.33 28.58 -17.31
CA LEU A 344 34.77 27.35 -16.77
C LEU A 344 35.87 26.35 -16.42
N ARG A 345 36.84 26.15 -17.32
CA ARG A 345 37.99 25.28 -17.08
C ARG A 345 38.73 25.68 -15.80
N HIS A 346 39.10 26.95 -15.65
CA HIS A 346 39.82 27.43 -14.48
C HIS A 346 38.98 27.38 -13.20
N THR A 347 37.69 27.71 -13.29
CA THR A 347 36.77 27.68 -12.13
C THR A 347 36.57 26.25 -11.62
N PHE A 348 36.54 25.27 -12.54
CA PHE A 348 36.40 23.86 -12.22
C PHE A 348 37.71 23.27 -11.68
N GLU A 349 38.86 23.58 -12.30
CA GLU A 349 40.19 23.17 -11.83
C GLU A 349 40.54 23.77 -10.46
N ASP A 350 40.17 25.03 -10.21
CA ASP A 350 40.38 25.73 -8.94
C ASP A 350 39.34 25.39 -7.87
N ASN A 351 38.28 24.65 -8.22
CA ASN A 351 37.15 24.34 -7.35
C ASN A 351 36.55 25.59 -6.67
N LYS A 352 36.10 26.57 -7.48
CA LYS A 352 35.50 27.82 -7.00
C LYS A 352 33.98 27.86 -7.29
N PRO A 353 33.17 27.06 -6.58
CA PRO A 353 31.72 26.97 -6.85
C PRO A 353 30.97 28.28 -6.57
N ASP A 354 31.44 29.09 -5.62
CA ASP A 354 30.82 30.37 -5.27
C ASP A 354 30.99 31.40 -6.40
N THR A 355 32.16 31.45 -7.02
CA THR A 355 32.44 32.32 -8.18
C THR A 355 31.56 31.93 -9.37
N LEU A 356 31.39 30.63 -9.60
CA LEU A 356 30.49 30.12 -10.63
C LEU A 356 29.02 30.47 -10.33
N ASP A 357 28.57 30.27 -9.09
CA ASP A 357 27.19 30.53 -8.67
C ASP A 357 26.86 32.03 -8.75
N GLU A 358 27.79 32.89 -8.35
CA GLU A 358 27.65 34.34 -8.45
C GLU A 358 27.60 34.81 -9.91
N TRP A 359 28.47 34.27 -10.77
CA TRP A 359 28.45 34.61 -12.20
C TRP A 359 27.15 34.17 -12.88
N LEU A 360 26.69 32.93 -12.64
CA LEU A 360 25.41 32.44 -13.15
C LEU A 360 24.23 33.27 -12.59
N SER A 361 24.30 33.65 -11.31
CA SER A 361 23.31 34.52 -10.68
C SER A 361 23.22 35.87 -11.39
N ARG A 362 24.34 36.58 -11.54
CA ARG A 362 24.39 37.91 -12.20
C ARG A 362 23.91 37.85 -13.64
N THR A 363 24.20 36.76 -14.34
CA THR A 363 23.90 36.60 -15.77
C THR A 363 22.44 36.23 -16.05
N PHE A 364 21.79 35.47 -15.14
CA PHE A 364 20.48 34.86 -15.40
C PHE A 364 19.35 35.24 -14.42
N LEU A 365 19.60 35.93 -13.29
CA LEU A 365 18.52 36.43 -12.42
C LEU A 365 17.75 37.62 -13.04
N ASP A 366 18.37 38.39 -13.94
CA ASP A 366 17.76 39.58 -14.56
C ASP A 366 16.95 39.30 -15.85
N GLN A 367 16.97 38.07 -16.36
CA GLN A 367 16.10 37.67 -17.48
C GLN A 367 14.70 37.33 -16.98
N ALA A 368 13.93 38.37 -16.62
CA ALA A 368 12.51 38.25 -16.37
C ALA A 368 11.81 37.59 -17.58
N LEU A 369 11.02 36.56 -17.31
CA LEU A 369 10.10 35.87 -18.22
C LEU A 369 9.51 36.86 -19.25
N PRO A 370 9.54 36.56 -20.56
CA PRO A 370 9.10 37.49 -21.59
C PRO A 370 7.59 37.67 -21.50
N VAL A 371 7.14 38.66 -20.71
CA VAL A 371 5.80 39.22 -20.80
C VAL A 371 5.68 39.81 -22.19
N LYS A 372 4.78 39.23 -23.01
CA LYS A 372 4.43 39.62 -24.39
C LYS A 372 4.48 41.15 -24.58
N ARG A 373 5.64 41.69 -24.98
CA ARG A 373 5.78 43.10 -25.34
C ARG A 373 5.33 43.27 -26.78
N LYS A 374 4.36 44.16 -26.95
CA LYS A 374 3.82 44.60 -28.24
C LYS A 374 4.96 45.05 -29.16
N ARG A 375 4.83 44.69 -30.44
CA ARG A 375 5.67 45.08 -31.58
C ARG A 375 6.15 46.53 -31.46
N GLY A 376 7.45 46.67 -31.29
CA GLY A 376 8.18 47.93 -31.31
C GLY A 376 9.66 47.62 -31.49
N GLN A 377 10.05 47.44 -32.76
CA GLN A 377 11.37 47.56 -33.35
C GLN A 377 12.56 47.65 -32.36
N LYS A 378 13.31 46.55 -32.18
CA LYS A 378 14.68 46.58 -31.64
C LYS A 378 15.56 45.55 -32.34
N VAL A 379 16.75 46.01 -32.69
CA VAL A 379 17.88 45.28 -33.27
C VAL A 379 18.07 43.96 -32.52
N LYS A 380 17.97 42.84 -33.26
CA LYS A 380 18.32 41.49 -32.77
C LYS A 380 19.83 41.44 -32.58
N VAL A 381 20.31 41.72 -31.38
CA VAL A 381 21.59 41.14 -30.93
C VAL A 381 21.22 39.73 -30.45
N THR A 382 21.37 38.74 -31.33
CA THR A 382 21.31 37.34 -30.94
C THR A 382 22.50 37.08 -30.00
N PRO A 383 22.29 36.61 -28.76
CA PRO A 383 23.39 36.11 -27.95
C PRO A 383 24.07 34.96 -28.70
N ALA A 384 25.41 34.95 -28.76
CA ALA A 384 26.19 33.97 -29.51
C ALA A 384 26.12 32.56 -28.89
N LEU A 385 25.86 32.46 -27.58
CA LEU A 385 25.72 31.21 -26.84
C LEU A 385 24.33 31.12 -26.22
N GLY A 386 23.55 30.10 -26.59
CA GLY A 386 22.24 29.82 -26.00
C GLY A 386 22.36 29.14 -24.62
N ASN A 387 21.32 29.23 -23.80
CA ASN A 387 21.29 28.62 -22.45
C ASN A 387 21.53 27.09 -22.49
N GLU A 388 21.09 26.43 -23.56
CA GLU A 388 21.29 25.01 -23.79
C GLU A 388 22.76 24.65 -24.07
N GLU A 389 23.49 25.46 -24.84
CA GLU A 389 24.90 25.23 -25.15
C GLU A 389 25.77 25.52 -23.91
N LEU A 390 25.43 26.56 -23.13
CA LEU A 390 26.06 26.80 -21.83
C LEU A 390 25.86 25.62 -20.87
N SER A 391 24.65 25.07 -20.81
CA SER A 391 24.36 23.90 -19.97
C SER A 391 25.14 22.67 -20.39
N PHE A 392 25.31 22.48 -21.71
CA PHE A 392 26.17 21.44 -22.26
C PHE A 392 27.64 21.65 -21.87
N LEU A 393 28.19 22.86 -22.03
CA LEU A 393 29.57 23.18 -21.66
C LEU A 393 29.85 22.99 -20.16
N LEU A 394 28.90 23.39 -19.29
CA LEU A 394 28.98 23.18 -17.84
C LEU A 394 29.07 21.69 -17.49
N LEU A 395 28.24 20.86 -18.11
CA LEU A 395 28.26 19.41 -17.90
C LEU A 395 29.50 18.74 -18.48
N GLN A 396 29.94 19.17 -19.65
CA GLN A 396 31.15 18.66 -20.29
C GLN A 396 32.38 18.96 -19.44
N SER A 397 32.50 20.20 -18.95
CA SER A 397 33.58 20.62 -18.03
C SER A 397 33.56 19.79 -16.74
N TYR A 398 32.37 19.53 -16.20
CA TYR A 398 32.25 18.66 -15.02
C TYR A 398 32.71 17.24 -15.28
N ILE A 399 32.38 16.67 -16.45
CA ILE A 399 32.78 15.29 -16.81
C ILE A 399 34.29 15.17 -16.96
N GLN A 400 34.95 16.19 -17.48
CA GLN A 400 36.41 16.20 -17.68
C GLN A 400 37.20 16.32 -16.38
N LEU A 401 36.59 16.76 -15.27
CA LEU A 401 37.26 16.81 -13.97
C LEU A 401 37.73 15.42 -13.50
N GLU A 402 39.01 15.28 -13.18
CA GLU A 402 39.59 14.07 -12.60
C GLU A 402 39.00 13.75 -11.23
N ARG A 403 38.78 14.78 -10.39
CA ARG A 403 38.14 14.67 -9.08
C ARG A 403 36.80 15.40 -9.09
N LYS A 404 35.73 14.65 -8.82
CA LYS A 404 34.37 15.20 -8.73
C LYS A 404 34.20 15.92 -7.40
N VAL A 405 33.95 17.23 -7.44
CA VAL A 405 33.81 18.05 -6.23
C VAL A 405 32.36 18.40 -5.93
N GLU A 406 31.96 18.22 -4.67
CA GLU A 406 30.58 18.38 -4.21
C GLU A 406 30.05 19.83 -4.38
N GLY A 407 30.89 20.83 -4.17
CA GLY A 407 30.52 22.24 -4.34
C GLY A 407 30.07 22.55 -5.77
N ILE A 408 30.87 22.15 -6.77
CA ILE A 408 30.53 22.33 -8.19
C ILE A 408 29.26 21.52 -8.54
N ALA A 409 29.17 20.27 -8.06
CA ALA A 409 27.99 19.44 -8.28
C ALA A 409 26.70 20.11 -7.79
N SER A 410 26.73 20.73 -6.61
CA SER A 410 25.59 21.47 -6.05
C SER A 410 25.17 22.65 -6.94
N THR A 411 26.15 23.42 -7.43
CA THR A 411 25.92 24.54 -8.37
C THR A 411 25.30 24.05 -9.69
N LEU A 412 25.77 22.92 -10.23
CA LEU A 412 25.23 22.32 -11.45
C LEU A 412 23.78 21.84 -11.28
N VAL A 413 23.48 21.13 -10.18
CA VAL A 413 22.12 20.68 -9.85
C VAL A 413 21.15 21.86 -9.66
N LYS A 414 21.65 23.00 -9.18
CA LYS A 414 20.85 24.24 -9.04
C LYS A 414 20.56 24.92 -10.37
N TRP A 415 21.55 25.02 -11.27
CA TRP A 415 21.47 25.89 -12.45
C TRP A 415 21.06 25.20 -13.75
N ILE A 416 21.55 24.00 -14.03
CA ILE A 416 21.23 23.31 -15.29
C ILE A 416 19.71 23.17 -15.49
N PRO A 417 18.91 22.74 -14.50
CA PRO A 417 17.46 22.66 -14.67
C PRO A 417 16.81 24.01 -15.03
N LYS A 418 17.34 25.13 -14.51
CA LYS A 418 16.82 26.47 -14.79
C LYS A 418 17.19 26.93 -16.20
N LEU A 419 18.45 26.75 -16.58
CA LEU A 419 18.98 27.11 -17.90
C LEU A 419 18.27 26.34 -19.01
N THR A 420 17.88 25.10 -18.73
CA THR A 420 17.24 24.18 -19.69
C THR A 420 15.73 24.09 -19.49
N SER A 421 15.11 25.04 -18.78
CA SER A 421 13.68 24.95 -18.41
C SER A 421 12.71 24.93 -19.60
N SER A 422 13.07 25.58 -20.70
CA SER A 422 12.20 25.73 -21.88
C SER A 422 12.67 24.99 -23.13
N HIS A 423 13.96 24.72 -23.25
CA HIS A 423 14.59 24.11 -24.43
C HIS A 423 15.81 23.27 -24.01
N GLY A 424 16.21 22.34 -24.87
CA GLY A 424 17.48 21.65 -24.74
C GLY A 424 17.88 20.94 -26.04
N SER A 425 19.08 20.38 -26.03
CA SER A 425 19.71 19.82 -27.22
C SER A 425 19.99 18.32 -27.08
N PRO A 426 20.07 17.58 -28.21
CA PRO A 426 20.51 16.18 -28.21
C PRO A 426 21.85 15.95 -27.50
N LYS A 427 22.81 16.87 -27.65
CA LYS A 427 24.11 16.78 -26.97
C LYS A 427 23.97 16.81 -25.45
N LEU A 428 23.14 17.72 -24.94
CA LEU A 428 22.83 17.84 -23.52
C LEU A 428 22.15 16.56 -23.01
N TRP A 429 21.14 16.07 -23.71
CA TRP A 429 20.40 14.88 -23.30
C TRP A 429 21.28 13.63 -23.30
N ARG A 430 22.15 13.45 -24.30
CA ARG A 430 23.14 12.36 -24.31
C ARG A 430 23.99 12.37 -23.05
N ILE A 431 24.49 13.54 -22.65
CA ILE A 431 25.25 13.65 -21.40
C ILE A 431 24.35 13.30 -20.21
N LEU A 432 23.16 13.87 -20.10
CA LEU A 432 22.30 13.64 -18.93
C LEU A 432 21.88 12.17 -18.75
N PHE A 433 21.73 11.44 -19.85
CA PHE A 433 21.28 10.04 -19.87
C PHE A 433 22.39 9.04 -20.18
N ALA A 434 23.66 9.45 -20.12
CA ALA A 434 24.79 8.53 -20.35
C ALA A 434 24.89 7.46 -19.24
N ASP A 435 25.27 6.25 -19.63
CA ASP A 435 25.58 5.16 -18.70
C ASP A 435 26.96 5.36 -18.02
N GLY A 436 27.15 4.73 -16.85
CA GLY A 436 28.44 4.69 -16.14
C GLY A 436 28.87 5.98 -15.45
N GLN A 437 28.00 6.99 -15.37
CA GLN A 437 28.32 8.28 -14.76
C GLN A 437 28.53 8.21 -13.25
N LYS A 438 29.61 8.82 -12.76
CA LYS A 438 29.94 8.88 -11.33
C LYS A 438 30.10 10.33 -10.82
N PRO A 439 29.66 10.63 -9.59
CA PRO A 439 28.88 9.75 -8.71
C PRO A 439 27.41 9.66 -9.14
N ALA A 440 26.82 8.46 -9.11
CA ALA A 440 25.47 8.21 -9.65
C ALA A 440 24.37 9.07 -9.00
N PHE A 441 24.45 9.28 -7.67
CA PHE A 441 23.46 10.07 -6.92
C PHE A 441 23.32 11.51 -7.43
N MET A 442 24.41 12.12 -7.89
CA MET A 442 24.39 13.50 -8.40
C MET A 442 23.62 13.56 -9.71
N TRP A 443 23.92 12.65 -10.64
CA TRP A 443 23.27 12.59 -11.94
C TRP A 443 21.79 12.24 -11.82
N ASP A 444 21.44 11.35 -10.90
CA ASP A 444 20.04 11.04 -10.58
C ASP A 444 19.29 12.27 -10.02
N ASN A 445 19.93 13.03 -9.13
CA ASN A 445 19.35 14.26 -8.58
C ASN A 445 19.21 15.36 -9.65
N LEU A 446 20.25 15.54 -10.48
CA LEU A 446 20.23 16.47 -11.60
C LEU A 446 19.09 16.14 -12.57
N ALA A 447 19.01 14.88 -13.02
CA ALA A 447 17.94 14.41 -13.90
C ALA A 447 16.56 14.64 -13.26
N SER A 448 16.38 14.28 -11.98
CA SER A 448 15.13 14.52 -11.26
C SER A 448 14.76 16.00 -11.17
N ARG A 449 15.73 16.91 -10.99
CA ARG A 449 15.49 18.36 -10.93
C ARG A 449 15.15 18.94 -12.30
N CYS A 450 15.85 18.49 -13.34
CA CYS A 450 15.51 18.79 -14.73
C CYS A 450 14.04 18.45 -15.01
N PHE A 451 13.60 17.23 -14.69
CA PHE A 451 12.23 16.79 -14.96
C PHE A 451 11.14 17.56 -14.19
N GLN A 452 11.50 18.17 -13.06
CA GLN A 452 10.58 19.00 -12.26
C GLN A 452 10.43 20.42 -12.82
N ILE A 453 11.43 20.90 -13.56
CA ILE A 453 11.51 22.30 -14.01
C ILE A 453 11.20 22.42 -15.52
N TRP A 454 11.51 21.40 -16.31
CA TRP A 454 11.26 21.39 -17.75
C TRP A 454 9.77 21.54 -18.07
N ASN A 455 9.47 22.40 -19.04
CA ASN A 455 8.11 22.57 -19.55
C ASN A 455 7.66 21.36 -20.40
N HIS A 456 6.37 21.29 -20.71
CA HIS A 456 5.82 20.16 -21.47
C HIS A 456 6.37 20.02 -22.90
N GLU A 457 6.74 21.13 -23.54
CA GLU A 457 7.28 21.14 -24.91
C GLU A 457 8.67 20.51 -24.94
N HIS A 458 9.56 20.93 -24.05
CA HIS A 458 10.90 20.37 -23.88
C HIS A 458 10.87 18.89 -23.50
N MET A 459 10.01 18.51 -22.56
CA MET A 459 9.79 17.10 -22.20
C MET A 459 9.33 16.28 -23.41
N ALA A 460 8.50 16.85 -24.31
CA ALA A 460 8.04 16.17 -25.51
C ALA A 460 9.14 16.02 -26.57
N GLU A 461 9.97 17.04 -26.78
CA GLU A 461 11.12 17.02 -27.68
C GLU A 461 12.16 15.99 -27.24
N CYS A 462 12.57 16.03 -25.97
CA CYS A 462 13.53 15.08 -25.40
C CYS A 462 13.03 13.63 -25.51
N ARG A 463 11.73 13.42 -25.28
CA ARG A 463 11.08 12.12 -25.46
C ARG A 463 11.07 11.66 -26.91
N GLN A 464 10.77 12.55 -27.85
CA GLN A 464 10.81 12.21 -29.27
C GLN A 464 12.22 11.84 -29.71
N TRP A 465 13.22 12.60 -29.25
CA TRP A 465 14.64 12.31 -29.46
C TRP A 465 15.00 10.90 -28.97
N MET A 466 14.72 10.57 -27.71
CA MET A 466 15.00 9.24 -27.13
C MET A 466 14.36 8.08 -27.91
N LEU A 467 13.15 8.29 -28.43
CA LEU A 467 12.43 7.26 -29.19
C LEU A 467 12.88 7.18 -30.66
N SER A 468 13.53 8.22 -31.18
CA SER A 468 14.04 8.29 -32.55
C SER A 468 15.50 7.88 -32.70
N GLU A 469 16.31 7.99 -31.64
CA GLU A 469 17.73 7.64 -31.66
C GLU A 469 17.86 6.11 -31.79
N ASP A 470 18.50 5.62 -32.85
CA ASP A 470 18.92 4.22 -32.92
C ASP A 470 20.05 4.04 -31.90
N THR A 471 19.81 3.22 -30.86
CA THR A 471 20.61 3.04 -29.65
C THR A 471 22.01 2.44 -29.90
N LYS A 472 22.87 3.14 -30.65
CA LYS A 472 24.28 2.79 -30.86
C LYS A 472 25.18 3.30 -29.73
N GLU A 473 24.72 4.25 -28.93
CA GLU A 473 25.43 4.80 -27.78
C GLU A 473 24.80 4.29 -26.46
N THR A 474 25.63 4.05 -25.44
CA THR A 474 25.24 3.47 -24.15
C THR A 474 24.50 4.50 -23.28
N LEU A 475 23.19 4.61 -23.49
CA LEU A 475 22.30 5.33 -22.58
C LEU A 475 21.98 4.48 -21.34
N ASP A 476 21.88 5.12 -20.18
CA ASP A 476 21.38 4.52 -18.95
C ASP A 476 19.87 4.27 -19.10
N LEU A 477 19.53 3.01 -19.37
CA LEU A 477 18.16 2.60 -19.62
C LEU A 477 17.22 2.87 -18.44
N VAL A 478 17.72 2.87 -17.19
CA VAL A 478 16.87 3.18 -16.03
C VAL A 478 16.50 4.64 -16.01
N LYS A 479 17.46 5.53 -16.21
CA LYS A 479 17.19 6.98 -16.27
C LYS A 479 16.25 7.29 -17.43
N VAL A 480 16.45 6.65 -18.59
CA VAL A 480 15.57 6.78 -19.76
C VAL A 480 14.14 6.32 -19.41
N VAL A 481 13.98 5.13 -18.82
CA VAL A 481 12.65 4.61 -18.45
C VAL A 481 11.97 5.51 -17.41
N ARG A 482 12.69 5.97 -16.37
CA ARG A 482 12.18 6.92 -15.38
C ARG A 482 11.71 8.23 -16.02
N PHE A 483 12.50 8.75 -16.96
CA PHE A 483 12.13 9.93 -17.72
C PHE A 483 10.88 9.69 -18.57
N LEU A 484 10.80 8.59 -19.32
CA LEU A 484 9.62 8.28 -20.14
C LEU A 484 8.35 8.14 -19.29
N ILE A 485 8.44 7.56 -18.10
CA ILE A 485 7.34 7.51 -17.13
C ILE A 485 6.93 8.94 -16.73
N GLN A 486 7.88 9.79 -16.33
CA GLN A 486 7.59 11.16 -15.92
C GLN A 486 7.03 12.01 -17.08
N ALA A 487 7.58 11.84 -18.29
CA ALA A 487 7.20 12.55 -19.51
C ALA A 487 5.87 12.08 -20.11
N SER A 488 5.37 10.92 -19.69
CA SER A 488 4.11 10.36 -20.18
C SER A 488 2.87 11.02 -19.56
N SER A 489 3.02 12.02 -18.69
CA SER A 489 1.94 12.82 -18.06
C SER A 489 0.92 12.03 -17.22
N PHE A 490 1.13 10.73 -17.00
CA PHE A 490 0.29 9.96 -16.11
C PHE A 490 0.54 10.43 -14.68
N THR A 491 -0.50 10.95 -14.03
CA THR A 491 -0.49 11.17 -12.59
C THR A 491 -0.02 9.89 -11.92
N ALA A 492 1.10 10.01 -11.19
CA ALA A 492 1.86 8.92 -10.59
C ALA A 492 0.98 7.73 -10.23
N ILE A 493 1.26 6.56 -10.80
CA ILE A 493 0.61 5.31 -10.43
C ILE A 493 1.05 4.99 -9.00
N HIS A 494 0.39 5.55 -8.00
CA HIS A 494 0.42 5.02 -6.65
C HIS A 494 -0.46 3.76 -6.65
N ILE A 495 0.19 2.60 -6.76
CA ILE A 495 -0.44 1.27 -6.75
C ILE A 495 -0.81 0.90 -5.29
N GLU A 496 -1.58 1.76 -4.61
CA GLU A 496 -2.13 1.44 -3.29
C GLU A 496 -3.66 1.26 -3.34
N SER A 497 -4.33 1.78 -4.37
CA SER A 497 -5.78 1.69 -4.52
C SER A 497 -6.20 1.48 -5.98
N PHE A 498 -7.00 0.44 -6.23
CA PHE A 498 -7.57 0.11 -7.54
C PHE A 498 -8.93 0.81 -7.78
N GLU A 499 -9.42 1.62 -6.84
CA GLU A 499 -10.79 2.16 -6.89
C GLU A 499 -10.94 3.48 -7.67
N ASP A 500 -9.86 4.17 -8.04
CA ASP A 500 -9.95 5.46 -8.74
C ASP A 500 -9.45 5.36 -10.20
N LEU A 501 -10.34 4.93 -11.10
CA LEU A 501 -10.16 5.09 -12.55
C LEU A 501 -10.82 6.39 -13.05
N PRO A 502 -10.09 7.52 -13.19
CA PRO A 502 -10.49 8.53 -14.15
C PRO A 502 -10.17 8.01 -15.56
N VAL A 503 -11.23 7.70 -16.30
CA VAL A 503 -11.23 7.70 -17.75
C VAL A 503 -11.14 9.17 -18.19
N ALA A 504 -10.32 9.44 -19.21
CA ALA A 504 -10.00 10.75 -19.80
C ALA A 504 -8.85 11.52 -19.15
N VAL A 505 -7.67 11.37 -19.77
CA VAL A 505 -6.82 12.53 -20.07
C VAL A 505 -6.54 12.46 -21.56
N GLU A 506 -7.42 13.07 -22.34
CA GLU A 506 -7.14 13.49 -23.72
C GLU A 506 -6.13 14.62 -23.63
N ASP A 507 -4.87 14.40 -24.05
CA ASP A 507 -4.12 15.37 -24.88
C ASP A 507 -2.65 15.02 -25.19
N SER A 508 -2.08 13.93 -24.68
CA SER A 508 -0.72 13.56 -25.13
C SER A 508 -0.77 12.66 -26.37
N THR A 509 0.01 13.00 -27.39
CA THR A 509 0.34 12.16 -28.57
C THR A 509 1.08 10.86 -28.20
N TRP A 510 1.32 10.63 -26.91
CA TRP A 510 2.03 9.49 -26.33
C TRP A 510 1.34 8.16 -26.66
N GLY A 511 2.10 7.26 -27.31
CA GLY A 511 1.67 5.90 -27.62
C GLY A 511 0.50 5.77 -28.60
N ARG A 512 0.24 6.81 -29.41
CA ARG A 512 -0.70 6.76 -30.54
C ARG A 512 -0.10 6.16 -31.80
N THR A 513 1.21 6.30 -32.01
CA THR A 513 1.89 5.71 -33.17
C THR A 513 2.49 4.35 -32.81
N GLU A 514 2.39 3.38 -33.71
CA GLU A 514 2.91 2.04 -33.47
C GLU A 514 4.43 2.05 -33.24
N GLU A 515 5.17 2.92 -33.94
CA GLU A 515 6.62 3.02 -33.80
C GLU A 515 7.04 3.51 -32.40
N THR A 516 6.36 4.51 -31.83
CA THR A 516 6.68 4.99 -30.48
C THR A 516 6.40 3.92 -29.42
N VAL A 517 5.27 3.21 -29.55
CA VAL A 517 4.94 2.06 -28.68
C VAL A 517 5.99 0.96 -28.81
N ARG A 518 6.40 0.64 -30.03
CA ARG A 518 7.42 -0.38 -30.33
C ARG A 518 8.76 -0.04 -29.69
N ARG A 519 9.25 1.17 -29.90
CA ARG A 519 10.53 1.65 -29.34
C ARG A 519 10.49 1.72 -27.81
N ALA A 520 9.44 2.30 -27.22
CA ALA A 520 9.29 2.37 -25.77
C ALA A 520 9.18 0.99 -25.11
N THR A 521 8.46 0.06 -25.75
CA THR A 521 8.39 -1.34 -25.29
C THR A 521 9.76 -2.03 -25.39
N GLY A 522 10.50 -1.80 -26.48
CA GLY A 522 11.87 -2.30 -26.65
C GLY A 522 12.78 -1.83 -25.51
N ILE A 523 12.84 -0.52 -25.29
CA ILE A 523 13.63 0.10 -24.21
C ILE A 523 13.26 -0.48 -22.84
N ALA A 524 11.96 -0.62 -22.55
CA ALA A 524 11.51 -1.19 -21.27
C ALA A 524 11.96 -2.64 -21.10
N LEU A 525 11.90 -3.46 -22.15
CA LEU A 525 12.35 -4.85 -22.11
C LEU A 525 13.88 -4.97 -22.05
N ASP A 526 14.62 -4.09 -22.73
CA ASP A 526 16.09 -4.04 -22.63
C ASP A 526 16.51 -3.64 -21.22
N CYS A 527 15.84 -2.64 -20.64
CA CYS A 527 16.04 -2.23 -19.25
C CYS A 527 15.77 -3.40 -18.28
N LEU A 528 14.65 -4.11 -18.48
CA LEU A 528 14.30 -5.28 -17.67
C LEU A 528 15.37 -6.37 -17.69
N LEU A 529 15.94 -6.66 -18.86
CA LEU A 529 16.95 -7.71 -19.03
C LEU A 529 18.35 -7.28 -18.57
N SER A 530 18.64 -5.97 -18.59
CA SER A 530 19.92 -5.42 -18.13
C SER A 530 20.07 -5.39 -16.60
N GLN A 531 18.97 -5.54 -15.86
CA GLN A 531 18.96 -5.42 -14.40
C GLN A 531 18.40 -6.65 -13.72
N ASP A 532 19.00 -7.05 -12.60
CA ASP A 532 18.40 -8.07 -11.73
C ASP A 532 17.23 -7.47 -10.94
N SER A 533 16.05 -7.56 -11.55
CA SER A 533 14.80 -6.98 -11.05
C SER A 533 13.84 -8.04 -10.51
N GLU A 534 14.26 -9.30 -10.41
CA GLU A 534 13.38 -10.43 -10.05
C GLU A 534 12.68 -10.21 -8.70
N LYS A 535 13.44 -9.82 -7.67
CA LYS A 535 12.90 -9.56 -6.33
C LYS A 535 11.82 -8.48 -6.33
N ARG A 536 12.01 -7.42 -7.14
CA ARG A 536 11.03 -6.32 -7.29
C ARG A 536 9.82 -6.76 -8.11
N LEU A 537 10.00 -7.57 -9.15
CA LEU A 537 8.90 -8.16 -9.91
C LEU A 537 8.00 -9.07 -9.06
N ARG A 538 8.59 -9.80 -8.10
CA ARG A 538 7.83 -10.64 -7.14
C ARG A 538 7.13 -9.81 -6.06
N SER A 539 7.71 -8.66 -5.68
CA SER A 539 7.17 -7.75 -4.66
C SER A 539 5.77 -7.24 -4.98
N ARG A 540 4.84 -7.37 -4.04
CA ARG A 540 3.45 -6.92 -4.23
C ARG A 540 3.33 -5.42 -4.52
N SER A 541 4.19 -4.58 -3.94
CA SER A 541 4.01 -3.11 -3.88
C SER A 541 5.11 -2.30 -4.57
N ASP A 542 6.22 -2.91 -4.99
CA ASP A 542 7.37 -2.20 -5.58
C ASP A 542 7.73 -2.79 -6.95
N PRO A 543 6.94 -2.53 -8.01
CA PRO A 543 7.31 -2.95 -9.35
C PRO A 543 8.51 -2.14 -9.87
N PRO A 544 9.42 -2.77 -10.63
CA PRO A 544 10.51 -2.04 -11.27
C PRO A 544 9.98 -1.05 -12.32
N GLU A 545 10.73 0.01 -12.56
CA GLU A 545 10.35 1.11 -13.44
C GLU A 545 10.07 0.62 -14.87
N CYS A 546 10.82 -0.36 -15.37
CA CYS A 546 10.56 -0.99 -16.66
C CYS A 546 9.15 -1.62 -16.74
N LEU A 547 8.71 -2.32 -15.69
CA LEU A 547 7.36 -2.86 -15.62
C LEU A 547 6.31 -1.74 -15.55
N VAL A 548 6.57 -0.66 -14.79
CA VAL A 548 5.68 0.50 -14.73
C VAL A 548 5.46 1.09 -16.13
N LEU A 549 6.53 1.26 -16.91
CA LEU A 549 6.44 1.74 -18.29
C LEU A 549 5.63 0.78 -19.18
N LEU A 550 5.86 -0.54 -19.09
CA LEU A 550 5.07 -1.53 -19.83
C LEU A 550 3.57 -1.49 -19.46
N LEU A 551 3.25 -1.28 -18.18
CA LEU A 551 1.88 -1.14 -17.70
C LEU A 551 1.24 0.18 -18.18
N LEU A 552 2.00 1.27 -18.25
CA LEU A 552 1.54 2.54 -18.81
C LEU A 552 1.24 2.45 -20.31
N ILE A 553 2.11 1.79 -21.08
CA ILE A 553 1.88 1.51 -22.50
C ILE A 553 0.62 0.63 -22.65
N SER A 554 0.51 -0.42 -21.83
CA SER A 554 -0.64 -1.33 -21.82
C SER A 554 -1.95 -0.62 -21.48
N ARG A 555 -1.92 0.42 -20.63
CA ARG A 555 -3.09 1.22 -20.24
C ARG A 555 -3.71 1.98 -21.42
N LEU A 556 -2.97 2.24 -22.49
CA LEU A 556 -3.47 2.98 -23.66
C LEU A 556 -4.54 2.23 -24.44
N GLY A 557 -4.64 0.91 -24.31
CA GLY A 557 -5.71 0.15 -24.93
C GLY A 557 -5.40 -1.33 -25.14
N ARG A 558 -6.43 -2.06 -25.60
CA ARG A 558 -6.36 -3.51 -25.83
C ARG A 558 -5.30 -3.90 -26.86
N ASN A 559 -5.12 -3.08 -27.90
CA ASN A 559 -4.14 -3.34 -28.96
C ASN A 559 -2.71 -3.26 -28.40
N GLN A 560 -2.46 -2.33 -27.48
CA GLN A 560 -1.17 -2.11 -26.84
C GLN A 560 -0.87 -3.24 -25.85
N VAL A 561 -1.85 -3.73 -25.08
CA VAL A 561 -1.69 -4.94 -24.25
C VAL A 561 -1.27 -6.14 -25.12
N GLN A 562 -1.94 -6.35 -26.26
CA GLN A 562 -1.60 -7.42 -27.17
C GLN A 562 -0.20 -7.24 -27.76
N PHE A 563 0.15 -6.01 -28.16
CA PHE A 563 1.47 -5.68 -28.67
C PHE A 563 2.57 -6.00 -27.66
N VAL A 564 2.45 -5.48 -26.43
CA VAL A 564 3.42 -5.71 -25.35
C VAL A 564 3.54 -7.21 -25.03
N SER A 565 2.41 -7.92 -24.91
CA SER A 565 2.42 -9.37 -24.64
C SER A 565 3.11 -10.17 -25.75
N ARG A 566 2.94 -9.78 -27.02
CA ARG A 566 3.64 -10.39 -28.15
C ARG A 566 5.12 -10.04 -28.18
N ALA A 567 5.49 -8.81 -27.82
CA ALA A 567 6.88 -8.39 -27.73
C ALA A 567 7.63 -9.20 -26.67
N ILE A 568 7.04 -9.37 -25.49
CA ILE A 568 7.56 -10.26 -24.43
C ILE A 568 7.65 -11.70 -24.96
N GLY A 569 6.59 -12.20 -25.59
CA GLY A 569 6.54 -13.54 -26.19
C GLY A 569 7.69 -13.82 -27.16
N LYS A 570 7.99 -12.87 -28.06
CA LYS A 570 9.11 -13.00 -29.01
C LYS A 570 10.48 -13.00 -28.34
N ARG A 571 10.65 -12.30 -27.21
CA ARG A 571 11.93 -12.31 -26.48
C ARG A 571 12.13 -13.58 -25.67
N LEU A 572 11.05 -14.14 -25.13
CA LEU A 572 11.08 -15.42 -24.40
C LEU A 572 11.70 -16.57 -25.20
N GLU A 573 11.61 -16.54 -26.53
CA GLU A 573 12.18 -17.57 -27.42
C GLU A 573 13.71 -17.50 -27.54
N ASN A 574 14.32 -16.34 -27.29
CA ASN A 574 15.73 -16.06 -27.61
C ASN A 574 16.59 -15.75 -26.38
N ASP A 575 16.00 -15.55 -25.21
CA ASP A 575 16.71 -15.10 -24.01
C ASP A 575 17.27 -16.22 -23.12
N SER A 576 18.21 -15.84 -22.25
CA SER A 576 18.76 -16.72 -21.21
C SER A 576 17.68 -17.20 -20.21
N ASN A 577 17.93 -18.27 -19.46
CA ASN A 577 16.99 -18.78 -18.45
C ASN A 577 16.57 -17.72 -17.41
N GLN A 578 17.51 -16.85 -16.97
CA GLN A 578 17.20 -15.77 -16.04
C GLN A 578 16.36 -14.66 -16.69
N GLY A 579 16.72 -14.26 -17.91
CA GLY A 579 15.92 -13.32 -18.71
C GLY A 579 14.50 -13.83 -18.95
N ARG A 580 14.38 -15.13 -19.25
CA ARG A 580 13.10 -15.83 -19.41
C ARG A 580 12.23 -15.71 -18.15
N CYS A 581 12.80 -15.93 -16.96
CA CYS A 581 12.06 -15.77 -15.70
C CYS A 581 11.49 -14.35 -15.54
N MET A 582 12.31 -13.31 -15.75
CA MET A 582 11.88 -11.91 -15.61
C MET A 582 10.78 -11.53 -16.63
N LEU A 583 10.90 -12.03 -17.85
CA LEU A 583 9.91 -11.84 -18.92
C LEU A 583 8.58 -12.54 -18.60
N LEU A 584 8.63 -13.78 -18.09
CA LEU A 584 7.45 -14.54 -17.65
C LEU A 584 6.72 -13.83 -16.50
N LEU A 585 7.46 -13.37 -15.47
CA LEU A 585 6.92 -12.59 -14.35
C LEU A 585 6.26 -11.30 -14.83
N SER A 586 6.90 -10.58 -15.76
CA SER A 586 6.35 -9.35 -16.34
C SER A 586 5.08 -9.61 -17.14
N LEU A 587 5.03 -10.70 -17.90
CA LEU A 587 3.84 -11.12 -18.64
C LEU A 587 2.67 -11.42 -17.69
N LEU A 588 2.94 -12.14 -16.61
CA LEU A 588 1.96 -12.48 -15.58
C LEU A 588 1.46 -11.22 -14.85
N ARG A 589 2.35 -10.25 -14.57
CA ARG A 589 1.96 -8.95 -14.02
C ARG A 589 1.00 -8.21 -14.95
N ILE A 590 1.32 -8.10 -16.24
CA ILE A 590 0.43 -7.45 -17.22
C ILE A 590 -0.93 -8.16 -17.26
N TYR A 591 -0.96 -9.49 -17.20
CA TYR A 591 -2.21 -10.26 -17.10
C TYR A 591 -2.99 -9.93 -15.82
N THR A 592 -2.31 -9.74 -14.69
CA THR A 592 -2.95 -9.36 -13.41
C THR A 592 -3.69 -8.03 -13.54
N TYR A 593 -3.06 -7.04 -14.17
CA TYR A 593 -3.56 -5.68 -14.29
C TYR A 593 -4.60 -5.53 -15.41
N PHE A 594 -4.43 -6.22 -16.54
CA PHE A 594 -5.28 -6.08 -17.72
C PHE A 594 -5.86 -7.42 -18.23
N PRO A 595 -6.53 -8.21 -17.36
CA PRO A 595 -6.94 -9.56 -17.72
C PRO A 595 -7.94 -9.60 -18.89
N LEU A 596 -8.85 -8.61 -18.98
CA LEU A 596 -9.86 -8.52 -20.05
C LEU A 596 -9.26 -8.15 -21.42
N SER A 597 -8.09 -7.50 -21.43
CA SER A 597 -7.46 -7.01 -22.65
C SER A 597 -6.56 -8.06 -23.32
N MET A 598 -6.02 -9.00 -22.54
CA MET A 598 -5.21 -10.10 -23.06
C MET A 598 -6.05 -11.15 -23.80
N ASN A 599 -5.58 -11.57 -24.97
CA ASN A 599 -6.24 -12.61 -25.76
C ASN A 599 -5.70 -14.00 -25.41
N LEU A 600 -6.29 -14.62 -24.39
CA LEU A 600 -5.96 -16.00 -23.99
C LEU A 600 -6.40 -17.06 -25.00
N GLY A 601 -7.01 -16.71 -26.14
CA GLY A 601 -7.25 -17.67 -27.23
C GLY A 601 -5.95 -18.17 -27.89
N ALA A 602 -4.86 -17.41 -27.80
CA ALA A 602 -3.57 -17.81 -28.35
C ALA A 602 -2.89 -18.88 -27.46
N ALA A 603 -2.67 -20.08 -28.01
CA ALA A 603 -2.04 -21.20 -27.29
C ALA A 603 -0.67 -20.85 -26.72
N VAL A 604 0.18 -20.13 -27.47
CA VAL A 604 1.51 -19.69 -27.02
C VAL A 604 1.42 -18.78 -25.80
N LEU A 605 0.51 -17.79 -25.82
CA LEU A 605 0.32 -16.88 -24.69
C LEU A 605 -0.16 -17.64 -23.45
N ARG A 606 -1.09 -18.59 -23.61
CA ARG A 606 -1.54 -19.45 -22.51
C ARG A 606 -0.40 -20.28 -21.95
N SER A 607 0.40 -20.91 -22.80
CA SER A 607 1.57 -21.69 -22.39
C SER A 607 2.56 -20.86 -21.56
N ASN A 608 2.90 -19.66 -22.05
CA ASN A 608 3.81 -18.77 -21.34
C ASN A 608 3.24 -18.29 -20.00
N LEU A 609 1.94 -18.00 -19.92
CA LEU A 609 1.31 -17.63 -18.64
C LEU A 609 1.24 -18.80 -17.66
N MET A 610 1.03 -20.03 -18.15
CA MET A 610 1.07 -21.23 -17.31
C MET A 610 2.46 -21.45 -16.73
N GLU A 611 3.50 -21.34 -17.56
CA GLU A 611 4.89 -21.42 -17.11
C GLU A 611 5.24 -20.30 -16.12
N ALA A 612 4.79 -19.06 -16.36
CA ALA A 612 4.99 -17.95 -15.44
C ALA A 612 4.40 -18.23 -14.06
N VAL A 613 3.19 -18.79 -14.03
CA VAL A 613 2.53 -19.22 -12.79
C VAL A 613 3.30 -20.36 -12.12
N GLU A 614 3.80 -21.32 -12.87
CA GLU A 614 4.61 -22.40 -12.29
C GLU A 614 5.84 -21.89 -11.54
N VAL A 615 6.44 -20.80 -12.03
CA VAL A 615 7.63 -20.19 -11.43
C VAL A 615 7.31 -19.25 -10.25
N SER A 616 6.06 -18.78 -10.14
CA SER A 616 5.70 -17.68 -9.22
C SER A 616 4.36 -17.85 -8.49
N ALA A 617 3.85 -19.08 -8.39
CA ALA A 617 2.53 -19.36 -7.82
C ALA A 617 2.33 -18.72 -6.43
N ASP A 618 3.31 -18.86 -5.52
CA ASP A 618 3.22 -18.36 -4.15
C ASP A 618 3.09 -16.82 -4.11
N ASP A 619 3.90 -16.12 -4.91
CA ASP A 619 3.85 -14.66 -5.03
C ASP A 619 2.54 -14.20 -5.69
N TRP A 620 2.18 -14.86 -6.79
CA TRP A 620 1.01 -14.58 -7.62
C TRP A 620 -0.30 -14.64 -6.84
N LEU A 621 -0.45 -15.63 -5.96
CA LEU A 621 -1.65 -15.77 -5.13
C LEU A 621 -1.90 -14.51 -4.28
N CYS A 622 -0.84 -13.82 -3.86
CA CYS A 622 -0.88 -12.63 -3.01
C CYS A 622 -1.01 -11.30 -3.78
N TRP A 623 -0.86 -11.30 -5.11
CA TRP A 623 -1.00 -10.07 -5.92
C TRP A 623 -2.47 -9.58 -5.95
N ARG A 624 -2.74 -8.37 -6.44
CA ARG A 624 -4.11 -7.86 -6.57
C ARG A 624 -4.45 -7.67 -8.03
N SER A 625 -5.65 -8.10 -8.43
CA SER A 625 -6.24 -7.88 -9.74
C SER A 625 -7.51 -7.04 -9.59
N PRO A 626 -7.81 -6.12 -10.53
CA PRO A 626 -9.08 -5.38 -10.53
C PRO A 626 -10.31 -6.28 -10.66
N LEU A 627 -10.16 -7.53 -11.10
CA LEU A 627 -11.27 -8.49 -11.17
C LEU A 627 -11.44 -9.31 -9.88
N ASP A 628 -10.56 -9.18 -8.88
CA ASP A 628 -10.59 -10.03 -7.69
C ASP A 628 -11.90 -9.90 -6.90
N ASP A 629 -12.38 -8.66 -6.71
CA ASP A 629 -13.63 -8.38 -5.99
C ASP A 629 -14.85 -8.80 -6.82
N SER A 630 -14.83 -8.50 -8.13
CA SER A 630 -15.88 -8.93 -9.05
C SER A 630 -16.03 -10.47 -9.11
N MET A 631 -14.92 -11.21 -9.11
CA MET A 631 -14.95 -12.67 -9.05
C MET A 631 -15.48 -13.18 -7.71
N GLN A 632 -15.12 -12.54 -6.60
CA GLN A 632 -15.66 -12.86 -5.29
C GLN A 632 -17.18 -12.66 -5.25
N ASP A 633 -17.67 -11.52 -5.77
CA ASP A 633 -19.11 -11.23 -5.84
C ASP A 633 -19.85 -12.22 -6.75
N MET A 634 -19.26 -12.61 -7.88
CA MET A 634 -19.81 -13.63 -8.77
C MET A 634 -19.90 -15.00 -8.08
N LEU A 635 -18.87 -15.40 -7.34
CA LEU A 635 -18.86 -16.62 -6.54
C LEU A 635 -19.96 -16.58 -5.47
N GLU A 636 -20.02 -15.53 -4.67
CA GLU A 636 -21.03 -15.39 -3.62
C GLU A 636 -22.46 -15.37 -4.18
N THR A 637 -22.67 -14.68 -5.31
CA THR A 637 -23.98 -14.61 -5.97
C THR A 637 -24.40 -15.97 -6.52
N ALA A 638 -23.49 -16.68 -7.21
CA ALA A 638 -23.76 -18.00 -7.78
C ALA A 638 -24.08 -19.04 -6.69
N LEU A 639 -23.37 -18.99 -5.55
CA LEU A 639 -23.53 -19.96 -4.46
C LEU A 639 -24.67 -19.62 -3.47
N SER A 640 -25.19 -18.39 -3.51
CA SER A 640 -26.27 -17.94 -2.63
C SER A 640 -27.66 -18.02 -3.26
N ASN A 641 -27.77 -17.98 -4.59
CA ASN A 641 -29.02 -17.92 -5.36
C ASN A 641 -29.24 -19.19 -6.19
N MET A 642 -29.84 -20.21 -5.57
CA MET A 642 -30.11 -21.53 -6.18
C MET A 642 -30.95 -21.48 -7.48
N THR A 643 -31.70 -20.39 -7.72
CA THR A 643 -32.58 -20.24 -8.89
C THR A 643 -31.95 -19.47 -10.05
N SER A 644 -30.78 -18.85 -9.88
CA SER A 644 -30.19 -17.98 -10.90
C SER A 644 -29.18 -18.74 -11.76
N GLN A 645 -29.67 -19.56 -12.69
CA GLN A 645 -28.83 -20.25 -13.68
C GLN A 645 -27.93 -19.28 -14.47
N ARG A 646 -28.40 -18.03 -14.67
CA ARG A 646 -27.63 -16.95 -15.31
C ARG A 646 -26.36 -16.58 -14.54
N SER A 647 -26.42 -16.54 -13.21
CA SER A 647 -25.26 -16.22 -12.37
C SER A 647 -24.19 -17.32 -12.43
N ILE A 648 -24.64 -18.59 -12.40
CA ILE A 648 -23.76 -19.77 -12.56
C ILE A 648 -23.10 -19.75 -13.95
N GLN A 649 -23.87 -19.50 -15.01
CA GLN A 649 -23.34 -19.43 -16.37
C GLN A 649 -22.30 -18.30 -16.52
N THR A 650 -22.53 -17.14 -15.90
CA THR A 650 -21.57 -16.02 -15.93
C THR A 650 -20.25 -16.41 -15.27
N LEU A 651 -20.30 -17.14 -14.14
CA LEU A 651 -19.11 -17.65 -13.47
C LEU A 651 -18.38 -18.71 -14.31
N ILE A 652 -19.12 -19.63 -14.95
CA ILE A 652 -18.57 -20.64 -15.88
C ILE A 652 -17.90 -19.97 -17.08
N ASP A 653 -18.52 -18.95 -17.67
CA ASP A 653 -17.96 -18.24 -18.81
C ASP A 653 -16.70 -17.47 -18.41
N THR A 654 -16.66 -16.94 -17.18
CA THR A 654 -15.47 -16.31 -16.60
C THR A 654 -14.37 -17.34 -16.36
N ALA A 655 -14.70 -18.53 -15.86
CA ALA A 655 -13.76 -19.65 -15.67
C ALA A 655 -13.07 -20.05 -16.99
N LYS A 656 -13.84 -20.08 -18.08
CA LYS A 656 -13.32 -20.38 -19.43
C LYS A 656 -12.42 -19.26 -19.96
N LYS A 657 -12.81 -18.00 -19.75
CA LYS A 657 -12.10 -16.83 -20.29
C LYS A 657 -10.86 -16.47 -19.48
N HIS A 658 -10.91 -16.57 -18.16
CA HIS A 658 -9.86 -16.18 -17.23
C HIS A 658 -9.57 -17.28 -16.18
N PRO A 659 -9.14 -18.48 -16.64
CA PRO A 659 -9.00 -19.64 -15.77
C PRO A 659 -8.02 -19.42 -14.63
N LEU A 660 -6.88 -18.76 -14.90
CA LEU A 660 -5.86 -18.50 -13.88
C LEU A 660 -6.38 -17.62 -12.74
N LEU A 661 -7.24 -16.64 -13.01
CA LEU A 661 -7.79 -15.78 -11.96
C LEU A 661 -8.81 -16.52 -11.09
N LEU A 662 -9.63 -17.39 -11.68
CA LEU A 662 -10.52 -18.27 -10.91
C LEU A 662 -9.71 -19.20 -10.00
N LEU A 663 -8.64 -19.81 -10.52
CA LEU A 663 -7.81 -20.75 -9.75
C LEU A 663 -7.15 -20.08 -8.53
N ARG A 664 -6.92 -18.76 -8.55
CA ARG A 664 -6.46 -18.02 -7.35
C ARG A 664 -7.46 -18.03 -6.20
N LYS A 665 -8.74 -18.29 -6.50
CA LYS A 665 -9.84 -18.31 -5.53
C LYS A 665 -10.07 -19.71 -4.95
N LEU A 666 -9.26 -20.71 -5.30
CA LEU A 666 -9.45 -22.10 -4.82
C LEU A 666 -9.49 -22.19 -3.29
N ASN A 667 -8.57 -21.53 -2.58
CA ASN A 667 -8.58 -21.49 -1.11
C ASN A 667 -9.88 -20.88 -0.55
N GLN A 668 -10.47 -19.90 -1.25
CA GLN A 668 -11.75 -19.30 -0.83
C GLN A 668 -12.92 -20.25 -1.12
N ILE A 669 -12.91 -20.91 -2.28
CA ILE A 669 -13.89 -21.94 -2.66
C ILE A 669 -13.86 -23.11 -1.66
N GLU A 670 -12.67 -23.58 -1.31
CA GLU A 670 -12.43 -24.60 -0.30
C GLU A 670 -13.04 -24.19 1.04
N ASN A 671 -12.72 -22.99 1.51
CA ASN A 671 -13.30 -22.42 2.74
C ASN A 671 -14.83 -22.31 2.70
N ILE A 672 -15.42 -22.07 1.53
CA ILE A 672 -16.88 -22.04 1.38
C ILE A 672 -17.47 -23.45 1.53
N LEU A 673 -16.85 -24.46 0.91
CA LEU A 673 -17.27 -25.86 1.02
C LEU A 673 -17.12 -26.38 2.46
N GLU A 674 -16.00 -26.07 3.10
CA GLU A 674 -15.73 -26.40 4.51
C GLU A 674 -16.81 -25.82 5.44
N LYS A 675 -17.14 -24.54 5.25
CA LYS A 675 -18.19 -23.87 6.03
C LYS A 675 -19.59 -24.39 5.71
N ASP A 676 -19.82 -24.89 4.50
CA ASP A 676 -21.10 -25.45 4.07
C ASP A 676 -21.37 -26.82 4.72
N ALA A 677 -20.34 -27.67 4.78
CA ALA A 677 -20.41 -28.97 5.43
C ALA A 677 -20.26 -28.89 6.95
N ALA A 678 -19.79 -27.77 7.50
CA ALA A 678 -19.69 -27.58 8.94
C ALA A 678 -21.06 -27.67 9.64
N VAL A 679 -21.09 -28.27 10.84
CA VAL A 679 -22.29 -28.38 11.66
C VAL A 679 -22.67 -26.99 12.16
N VAL A 680 -23.68 -26.38 11.57
CA VAL A 680 -24.26 -25.14 12.11
C VAL A 680 -24.98 -25.52 13.41
N HIS A 681 -24.43 -25.13 14.57
CA HIS A 681 -25.15 -25.17 15.83
C HIS A 681 -26.35 -24.25 15.71
N SER A 682 -27.49 -24.82 15.34
CA SER A 682 -28.72 -24.06 15.29
C SER A 682 -29.06 -23.70 16.73
N GLN A 683 -29.08 -22.41 17.07
CA GLN A 683 -29.70 -21.89 18.28
C GLN A 683 -31.23 -22.04 18.19
N VAL A 684 -31.73 -23.21 17.77
CA VAL A 684 -33.13 -23.56 17.91
C VAL A 684 -33.30 -23.90 19.38
N ALA A 685 -33.98 -23.03 20.11
CA ALA A 685 -34.36 -23.25 21.50
C ALA A 685 -35.05 -24.62 21.62
N GLY A 686 -34.33 -25.62 22.15
CA GLY A 686 -34.83 -26.98 22.30
C GLY A 686 -33.82 -28.10 22.02
N GLU A 687 -32.76 -27.89 21.23
CA GLU A 687 -31.72 -28.90 21.04
C GLU A 687 -30.78 -28.97 22.26
N LYS A 688 -31.03 -29.89 23.21
CA LYS A 688 -30.13 -30.17 24.33
C LYS A 688 -28.90 -30.92 23.82
N VAL A 689 -27.73 -30.31 23.93
CA VAL A 689 -26.43 -30.92 23.62
C VAL A 689 -25.97 -31.77 24.81
N GLY A 690 -25.52 -33.00 24.56
CA GLY A 690 -25.03 -33.92 25.60
C GLY A 690 -23.85 -34.76 25.09
N LEU A 691 -23.03 -35.26 26.02
CA LEU A 691 -21.90 -36.13 25.73
C LEU A 691 -22.40 -37.56 25.48
N ILE A 692 -22.02 -38.17 24.35
CA ILE A 692 -22.33 -39.59 24.08
C ILE A 692 -21.07 -40.41 24.32
N ILE A 693 -21.14 -41.36 25.25
CA ILE A 693 -20.12 -42.38 25.45
C ILE A 693 -20.73 -43.71 24.96
N GLY A 694 -20.35 -44.18 23.78
CA GLY A 694 -20.87 -45.43 23.21
C GLY A 694 -20.36 -45.74 21.79
N GLN A 695 -20.24 -47.03 21.48
CA GLN A 695 -19.78 -47.55 20.18
C GLN A 695 -20.97 -47.71 19.22
N GLY A 696 -21.13 -46.79 18.28
CA GLY A 696 -22.05 -46.99 17.15
C GLY A 696 -22.31 -45.73 16.33
N LEU A 697 -21.78 -45.68 15.10
CA LEU A 697 -22.07 -44.63 14.10
C LEU A 697 -23.39 -44.88 13.34
N ASN A 698 -23.96 -46.09 13.45
CA ASN A 698 -24.97 -46.60 12.53
C ASN A 698 -26.40 -46.67 13.10
N GLU A 699 -26.58 -46.39 14.39
CA GLU A 699 -27.90 -46.40 15.04
C GLU A 699 -28.12 -45.13 15.85
N PRO A 700 -29.36 -44.64 15.96
CA PRO A 700 -29.67 -43.52 16.83
C PRO A 700 -29.37 -43.90 18.28
N LEU A 701 -28.33 -43.30 18.82
CA LEU A 701 -27.89 -43.52 20.19
C LEU A 701 -29.03 -43.14 21.15
N SER A 702 -29.30 -43.99 22.12
CA SER A 702 -30.36 -43.75 23.10
C SER A 702 -29.73 -43.27 24.40
N ALA A 703 -30.12 -42.08 24.88
CA ALA A 703 -29.78 -41.63 26.22
C ALA A 703 -31.04 -41.51 27.07
N SER A 704 -30.94 -41.74 28.38
CA SER A 704 -32.02 -41.40 29.31
C SER A 704 -31.71 -40.06 29.96
N ALA A 705 -32.60 -39.08 29.80
CA ALA A 705 -32.53 -37.82 30.51
C ALA A 705 -33.89 -37.56 31.18
N SER A 706 -33.89 -37.29 32.49
CA SER A 706 -35.11 -37.11 33.30
C SER A 706 -36.10 -38.29 33.18
N GLY A 707 -35.60 -39.53 33.16
CA GLY A 707 -36.42 -40.74 33.05
C GLY A 707 -37.00 -41.01 31.66
N HIS A 708 -36.74 -40.14 30.67
CA HIS A 708 -37.23 -40.28 29.31
C HIS A 708 -36.10 -40.77 28.40
N LYS A 709 -36.34 -41.82 27.62
CA LYS A 709 -35.40 -42.22 26.55
C LYS A 709 -35.46 -41.19 25.43
N MET A 710 -34.38 -40.45 25.28
CA MET A 710 -34.14 -39.49 24.21
C MET A 710 -33.31 -40.14 23.10
N ARG A 711 -33.69 -39.84 21.87
CA ARG A 711 -32.94 -40.23 20.68
C ARG A 711 -31.88 -39.18 20.39
N LEU A 712 -30.62 -39.60 20.35
CA LEU A 712 -29.47 -38.76 20.05
C LEU A 712 -29.06 -38.96 18.59
N SER A 713 -28.76 -37.85 17.92
CA SER A 713 -28.17 -37.86 16.58
C SER A 713 -26.81 -37.19 16.64
N VAL A 714 -25.76 -37.90 16.23
CA VAL A 714 -24.41 -37.32 16.09
C VAL A 714 -24.39 -36.52 14.79
N LYS A 715 -24.22 -35.20 14.90
CA LYS A 715 -23.96 -34.31 13.76
C LYS A 715 -22.44 -34.12 13.66
N HIS A 716 -21.81 -34.69 12.65
CA HIS A 716 -20.39 -34.45 12.33
C HIS A 716 -20.28 -33.55 11.09
N TRP A 717 -19.06 -33.08 10.80
CA TRP A 717 -18.79 -32.37 9.54
C TRP A 717 -19.27 -33.20 8.35
N GLY A 718 -19.89 -32.55 7.38
CA GLY A 718 -20.46 -33.20 6.21
C GLY A 718 -21.81 -33.86 6.45
N TYR A 719 -22.36 -33.88 7.67
CA TYR A 719 -23.70 -34.45 7.95
C TYR A 719 -24.80 -33.79 7.12
N SER A 720 -24.73 -32.46 6.98
CA SER A 720 -25.59 -31.67 6.11
C SER A 720 -24.73 -30.84 5.17
N TYR A 721 -25.10 -30.80 3.90
CA TYR A 721 -24.46 -29.95 2.88
C TYR A 721 -25.50 -29.51 1.84
N ARG A 722 -25.20 -28.43 1.11
CA ARG A 722 -26.05 -27.93 0.02
C ARG A 722 -25.57 -28.50 -1.31
N GLU A 723 -26.24 -29.55 -1.80
CA GLU A 723 -25.89 -30.24 -3.06
C GLU A 723 -25.59 -29.28 -4.24
N HIS A 724 -26.43 -28.27 -4.45
CA HIS A 724 -26.24 -27.30 -5.52
C HIS A 724 -24.92 -26.50 -5.41
N VAL A 725 -24.44 -26.19 -4.20
CA VAL A 725 -23.18 -25.45 -3.99
C VAL A 725 -22.00 -26.30 -4.46
N TRP A 726 -21.95 -27.55 -4.00
CA TRP A 726 -20.89 -28.50 -4.34
C TRP A 726 -20.90 -28.87 -5.82
N TRP A 727 -22.09 -29.00 -6.40
CA TRP A 727 -22.24 -29.27 -7.83
C TRP A 727 -21.85 -28.07 -8.70
N THR A 728 -22.31 -26.87 -8.35
CA THR A 728 -21.94 -25.63 -9.07
C THR A 728 -20.43 -25.44 -9.11
N ILE A 729 -19.74 -25.69 -7.99
CA ILE A 729 -18.28 -25.57 -7.94
C ILE A 729 -17.61 -26.61 -8.86
N LEU A 730 -18.08 -27.86 -8.89
CA LEU A 730 -17.54 -28.86 -9.83
C LEU A 730 -17.78 -28.47 -11.29
N ASP A 731 -18.94 -27.87 -11.62
CA ASP A 731 -19.23 -27.41 -12.98
C ASP A 731 -18.33 -26.24 -13.38
N VAL A 732 -18.06 -25.32 -12.45
CA VAL A 732 -17.13 -24.21 -12.64
C VAL A 732 -15.70 -24.70 -12.83
N LEU A 733 -15.24 -25.66 -12.01
CA LEU A 733 -13.91 -26.27 -12.17
C LEU A 733 -13.80 -27.06 -13.47
N SER A 734 -14.85 -27.81 -13.84
CA SER A 734 -14.90 -28.58 -15.08
C SER A 734 -14.91 -27.72 -16.34
N ALA A 735 -15.24 -26.43 -16.20
CA ALA A 735 -15.20 -25.46 -17.30
C ALA A 735 -13.80 -24.87 -17.52
N VAL A 736 -12.89 -25.00 -16.55
CA VAL A 736 -11.49 -24.59 -16.70
C VAL A 736 -10.80 -25.55 -17.69
N PRO A 737 -9.98 -25.05 -18.64
CA PRO A 737 -9.25 -25.93 -19.55
C PRO A 737 -8.37 -26.93 -18.80
N ASN A 738 -8.38 -28.19 -19.24
CA ASN A 738 -7.70 -29.31 -18.57
C ASN A 738 -6.21 -29.03 -18.38
N GLU A 739 -5.57 -28.44 -19.40
CA GLU A 739 -4.16 -28.06 -19.37
C GLU A 739 -3.84 -27.00 -18.30
N VAL A 740 -4.81 -26.17 -17.92
CA VAL A 740 -4.60 -25.14 -16.89
C VAL A 740 -4.87 -25.70 -15.49
N ILE A 741 -6.01 -26.39 -15.29
CA ILE A 741 -6.42 -26.88 -13.97
C ILE A 741 -5.54 -28.02 -13.46
N PHE A 742 -5.10 -28.93 -14.33
CA PHE A 742 -4.29 -30.10 -13.96
C PHE A 742 -2.79 -29.89 -14.14
N GLN A 743 -2.37 -28.64 -14.35
CA GLN A 743 -0.96 -28.24 -14.36
C GLN A 743 -0.74 -27.10 -13.35
N CYS A 744 -1.21 -25.89 -13.68
CA CYS A 744 -1.10 -24.73 -12.80
C CYS A 744 -1.97 -24.85 -11.55
N GLY A 745 -3.20 -25.36 -11.69
CA GLY A 745 -4.13 -25.51 -10.58
C GLY A 745 -3.60 -26.41 -9.45
N LEU A 746 -2.72 -27.35 -9.76
CA LEU A 746 -2.07 -28.21 -8.76
C LEU A 746 -1.27 -27.39 -7.74
N LYS A 747 -0.51 -26.39 -8.20
CA LYS A 747 0.25 -25.47 -7.34
C LYS A 747 -0.63 -24.44 -6.62
N MET A 748 -1.86 -24.24 -7.09
CA MET A 748 -2.83 -23.29 -6.50
C MET A 748 -3.81 -23.95 -5.51
N GLY A 749 -3.63 -25.23 -5.15
CA GLY A 749 -4.47 -25.90 -4.15
C GLY A 749 -5.66 -26.69 -4.71
N VAL A 750 -5.68 -27.06 -6.01
CA VAL A 750 -6.74 -27.94 -6.55
C VAL A 750 -6.82 -29.27 -5.78
N LEU A 751 -5.68 -29.83 -5.37
CA LEU A 751 -5.62 -31.12 -4.68
C LEU A 751 -6.25 -31.06 -3.28
N ASP A 752 -6.06 -29.95 -2.55
CA ASP A 752 -6.70 -29.72 -1.26
C ASP A 752 -8.21 -29.63 -1.40
N LEU A 753 -8.68 -28.87 -2.41
CA LEU A 753 -10.10 -28.79 -2.75
C LEU A 753 -10.69 -30.16 -3.09
N LEU A 754 -10.01 -30.99 -3.89
CA LEU A 754 -10.42 -32.37 -4.16
C LEU A 754 -10.46 -33.22 -2.89
N GLY A 755 -9.54 -32.99 -1.95
CA GLY A 755 -9.55 -33.63 -0.63
C GLY A 755 -10.83 -33.34 0.15
N VAL A 756 -11.34 -32.11 0.09
CA VAL A 756 -12.63 -31.73 0.69
C VAL A 756 -13.79 -32.51 0.06
N TYR A 757 -13.82 -32.69 -1.26
CA TYR A 757 -14.82 -33.51 -1.95
C TYR A 757 -14.75 -34.98 -1.54
N LEU A 758 -13.56 -35.58 -1.50
CA LEU A 758 -13.38 -36.98 -1.10
C LEU A 758 -13.84 -37.21 0.34
N ARG A 759 -13.53 -36.28 1.25
CA ARG A 759 -13.97 -36.34 2.64
C ARG A 759 -15.50 -36.28 2.75
N LEU A 760 -16.16 -35.37 2.01
CA LEU A 760 -17.62 -35.32 2.01
C LEU A 760 -18.23 -36.62 1.50
N VAL A 761 -17.73 -37.16 0.38
CA VAL A 761 -18.25 -38.40 -0.22
C VAL A 761 -18.08 -39.57 0.74
N LEU A 762 -16.92 -39.70 1.38
CA LEU A 762 -16.66 -40.75 2.37
C LEU A 762 -17.66 -40.65 3.52
N VAL A 763 -17.79 -39.46 4.11
CA VAL A 763 -18.70 -39.21 5.23
C VAL A 763 -20.15 -39.52 4.86
N GLN A 764 -20.62 -39.02 3.71
CA GLN A 764 -22.00 -39.25 3.24
C GLN A 764 -22.26 -40.73 2.90
N SER A 765 -21.25 -41.45 2.40
CA SER A 765 -21.39 -42.88 2.12
C SER A 765 -21.59 -43.72 3.39
N GLN A 766 -21.02 -43.30 4.52
CA GLN A 766 -21.19 -43.97 5.81
C GLN A 766 -22.55 -43.67 6.45
N LEU A 767 -23.10 -42.48 6.20
CA LEU A 767 -24.36 -42.01 6.81
C LEU A 767 -25.64 -42.69 6.29
N ARG A 768 -25.57 -43.51 5.22
CA ARG A 768 -26.74 -44.15 4.56
C ARG A 768 -27.92 -43.19 4.27
N THR A 769 -27.65 -41.90 4.16
CA THR A 769 -28.64 -40.87 3.79
C THR A 769 -28.98 -40.99 2.31
N LYS A 770 -30.23 -40.67 1.93
CA LYS A 770 -30.83 -40.78 0.58
C LYS A 770 -29.82 -40.98 -0.56
N ILE A 771 -29.68 -42.24 -0.98
CA ILE A 771 -28.68 -42.76 -1.94
C ILE A 771 -28.56 -41.90 -3.22
N ASP A 772 -29.67 -41.33 -3.68
CA ASP A 772 -29.75 -40.60 -4.96
C ASP A 772 -28.95 -39.30 -5.02
N ARG A 773 -28.81 -38.55 -3.91
CA ARG A 773 -28.11 -37.24 -3.91
C ARG A 773 -26.61 -37.40 -3.99
N LEU A 774 -26.07 -38.35 -3.24
CA LEU A 774 -24.65 -38.66 -3.25
C LEU A 774 -24.24 -39.27 -4.60
N ALA A 775 -25.12 -40.06 -5.22
CA ALA A 775 -24.85 -40.69 -6.52
C ALA A 775 -24.51 -39.67 -7.61
N LYS A 776 -25.28 -38.59 -7.73
CA LYS A 776 -25.03 -37.53 -8.73
C LYS A 776 -23.70 -36.81 -8.49
N LEU A 777 -23.41 -36.45 -7.24
CA LEU A 777 -22.14 -35.82 -6.88
C LEU A 777 -20.96 -36.75 -7.17
N LYS A 778 -21.11 -38.04 -6.84
CA LYS A 778 -20.11 -39.08 -7.10
C LYS A 778 -19.86 -39.24 -8.60
N GLU A 779 -20.90 -39.33 -9.41
CA GLU A 779 -20.79 -39.42 -10.87
C GLU A 779 -20.01 -38.24 -11.45
N ARG A 780 -20.38 -37.01 -11.07
CA ARG A 780 -19.72 -35.80 -11.56
C ARG A 780 -18.26 -35.69 -11.11
N LEU A 781 -17.98 -36.02 -9.85
CA LEU A 781 -16.61 -36.07 -9.34
C LEU A 781 -15.80 -37.16 -10.05
N SER A 782 -16.39 -38.31 -10.34
CA SER A 782 -15.74 -39.38 -11.11
C SER A 782 -15.38 -38.93 -12.53
N GLU A 783 -16.26 -38.18 -13.20
CA GLU A 783 -15.96 -37.58 -14.50
C GLU A 783 -14.76 -36.62 -14.41
N PHE A 784 -14.74 -35.76 -13.39
CA PHE A 784 -13.65 -34.81 -13.17
C PHE A 784 -12.32 -35.51 -12.86
N LEU A 785 -12.33 -36.54 -12.00
CA LEU A 785 -11.15 -37.36 -11.71
C LEU A 785 -10.67 -38.13 -12.95
N GLY A 786 -11.59 -38.57 -13.81
CA GLY A 786 -11.28 -39.16 -15.10
C GLY A 786 -10.53 -38.19 -16.02
N LYS A 787 -10.97 -36.92 -16.06
CA LYS A 787 -10.27 -35.84 -16.79
C LYS A 787 -8.89 -35.55 -16.20
N PHE A 788 -8.74 -35.57 -14.88
CA PHE A 788 -7.43 -35.38 -14.23
C PHE A 788 -6.46 -36.49 -14.65
N LYS A 789 -6.90 -37.75 -14.53
CA LYS A 789 -6.10 -38.92 -14.89
C LYS A 789 -5.68 -38.92 -16.36
N SER A 790 -6.54 -38.48 -17.27
CA SER A 790 -6.21 -38.41 -18.71
C SER A 790 -5.32 -37.24 -19.07
N ALA A 791 -5.51 -36.07 -18.44
CA ALA A 791 -4.76 -34.86 -18.75
C ALA A 791 -3.35 -34.85 -18.13
N ASN A 792 -3.19 -35.33 -16.90
CA ASN A 792 -1.89 -35.38 -16.21
C ASN A 792 -1.74 -36.66 -15.38
N PRO A 793 -1.47 -37.81 -16.02
CA PRO A 793 -1.42 -39.11 -15.33
C PRO A 793 -0.32 -39.16 -14.25
N LYS A 794 0.82 -38.48 -14.48
CA LYS A 794 1.93 -38.44 -13.52
C LYS A 794 1.52 -37.74 -12.22
N ALA A 795 0.93 -36.56 -12.31
CA ALA A 795 0.46 -35.83 -11.14
C ALA A 795 -0.69 -36.56 -10.43
N PHE A 796 -1.56 -37.21 -11.18
CA PHE A 796 -2.62 -38.05 -10.63
C PHE A 796 -2.07 -39.22 -9.80
N ASP A 797 -1.07 -39.93 -10.33
CA ASP A 797 -0.43 -41.06 -9.64
C ASP A 797 0.32 -40.59 -8.37
N LEU A 798 1.01 -39.44 -8.42
CA LEU A 798 1.65 -38.81 -7.25
C LEU A 798 0.60 -38.43 -6.19
N TRP A 799 -0.50 -37.81 -6.59
CA TRP A 799 -1.58 -37.44 -5.68
C TRP A 799 -2.23 -38.67 -5.04
N MET A 800 -2.46 -39.75 -5.79
CA MET A 800 -2.97 -41.01 -5.23
C MET A 800 -2.06 -41.60 -4.14
N ALA A 801 -0.74 -41.42 -4.27
CA ALA A 801 0.24 -41.85 -3.27
C ALA A 801 0.35 -40.89 -2.08
N SER A 802 0.00 -39.61 -2.25
CA SER A 802 0.06 -38.60 -1.19
C SER A 802 -0.96 -38.83 -0.06
N SER A 803 -0.63 -38.39 1.15
CA SER A 803 -1.56 -38.32 2.28
C SER A 803 -2.58 -37.20 2.07
N ASN A 804 -3.86 -37.50 2.28
CA ASN A 804 -4.91 -36.50 2.14
C ASN A 804 -4.91 -35.52 3.34
N SER A 805 -4.88 -34.22 3.08
CA SER A 805 -4.81 -33.16 4.10
C SER A 805 -5.99 -33.18 5.09
N GLY A 806 -7.15 -33.71 4.70
CA GLY A 806 -8.33 -33.81 5.57
C GLY A 806 -8.54 -35.16 6.28
N LEU A 807 -7.82 -36.21 5.88
CA LEU A 807 -7.99 -37.59 6.38
C LEU A 807 -6.65 -38.34 6.48
N PRO A 808 -5.63 -37.79 7.18
CA PRO A 808 -4.30 -38.39 7.22
C PRO A 808 -4.29 -39.78 7.87
N SER A 809 -5.24 -40.06 8.77
CA SER A 809 -5.39 -41.36 9.43
C SER A 809 -5.78 -42.50 8.50
N LEU A 810 -6.29 -42.22 7.30
CA LEU A 810 -6.61 -43.23 6.28
C LEU A 810 -5.42 -43.51 5.33
N GLY A 811 -4.28 -42.85 5.58
CA GLY A 811 -3.06 -43.01 4.80
C GLY A 811 -3.15 -42.32 3.43
N ALA A 812 -2.72 -43.05 2.40
CA ALA A 812 -2.66 -42.52 1.04
C ALA A 812 -4.06 -42.26 0.44
N THR A 813 -4.18 -41.24 -0.40
CA THR A 813 -5.43 -40.82 -1.05
C THR A 813 -6.11 -41.95 -1.81
N ARG A 814 -5.34 -42.88 -2.40
CA ARG A 814 -5.87 -44.09 -3.04
C ARG A 814 -6.78 -44.92 -2.12
N ASN A 815 -6.49 -45.00 -0.83
CA ASN A 815 -7.30 -45.76 0.13
C ASN A 815 -8.67 -45.10 0.31
N ILE A 816 -8.70 -43.77 0.33
CA ILE A 816 -9.94 -42.99 0.41
C ILE A 816 -10.75 -43.17 -0.88
N LEU A 817 -10.10 -43.16 -2.05
CA LEU A 817 -10.76 -43.43 -3.33
C LEU A 817 -11.39 -44.82 -3.39
N VAL A 818 -10.74 -45.85 -2.82
CA VAL A 818 -11.34 -47.19 -2.65
C VAL A 818 -12.54 -47.13 -1.72
N GLY A 819 -12.41 -46.47 -0.55
CA GLY A 819 -13.49 -46.32 0.42
C GLY A 819 -14.73 -45.58 -0.13
N CYS A 820 -14.50 -44.60 -1.01
CA CYS A 820 -15.57 -43.89 -1.73
C CYS A 820 -16.11 -44.67 -2.94
N GLY A 821 -15.48 -45.79 -3.31
CA GLY A 821 -15.83 -46.61 -4.47
C GLY A 821 -15.59 -45.92 -5.81
N PHE A 822 -14.52 -45.11 -5.91
CA PHE A 822 -13.99 -44.57 -7.17
C PHE A 822 -12.92 -45.47 -7.79
N LEU A 823 -12.28 -46.31 -6.98
CA LEU A 823 -11.27 -47.29 -7.41
C LEU A 823 -11.62 -48.67 -6.88
N SER A 824 -11.33 -49.70 -7.66
CA SER A 824 -11.32 -51.08 -7.16
C SER A 824 -10.05 -51.35 -6.35
N HIS A 825 -10.10 -52.35 -5.47
CA HIS A 825 -8.92 -52.82 -4.73
C HIS A 825 -7.77 -53.22 -5.67
N GLN A 826 -8.09 -53.82 -6.82
CA GLN A 826 -7.10 -54.19 -7.84
C GLN A 826 -6.43 -52.96 -8.46
N GLN A 827 -7.21 -51.93 -8.82
CA GLN A 827 -6.67 -50.68 -9.38
C GLN A 827 -5.78 -49.94 -8.36
N ALA A 828 -6.13 -49.98 -7.07
CA ALA A 828 -5.31 -49.41 -6.01
C ALA A 828 -3.97 -50.15 -5.86
N MET A 829 -3.98 -51.49 -5.93
CA MET A 829 -2.76 -52.31 -5.91
C MET A 829 -1.87 -52.05 -7.12
N GLU A 830 -2.44 -51.89 -8.32
CA GLU A 830 -1.71 -51.51 -9.52
C GLU A 830 -1.08 -50.12 -9.41
N SER A 831 -1.80 -49.16 -8.81
CA SER A 831 -1.26 -47.83 -8.51
C SER A 831 -0.04 -47.91 -7.58
N VAL A 832 -0.09 -48.73 -6.53
CA VAL A 832 1.05 -48.95 -5.62
C VAL A 832 2.27 -49.45 -6.39
N LYS A 833 2.09 -50.47 -7.23
CA LYS A 833 3.18 -51.02 -8.06
C LYS A 833 3.80 -49.98 -8.98
N LYS A 834 2.98 -49.10 -9.57
CA LYS A 834 3.47 -48.01 -10.41
C LYS A 834 4.28 -46.99 -9.61
N THR A 835 3.83 -46.59 -8.42
CA THR A 835 4.55 -45.63 -7.59
C THR A 835 5.95 -46.14 -7.21
N TYR A 836 6.08 -47.43 -6.85
CA TYR A 836 7.37 -48.04 -6.52
C TYR A 836 8.33 -48.21 -7.72
N ASN A 837 7.82 -48.15 -8.96
CA ASN A 837 8.65 -48.22 -10.16
C ASN A 837 9.07 -46.83 -10.68
N ILE A 838 8.53 -45.74 -10.11
CA ILE A 838 8.81 -44.35 -10.49
C ILE A 838 9.79 -43.69 -9.51
N SER A 839 9.88 -44.19 -8.27
CA SER A 839 10.98 -43.94 -7.33
C SER A 839 12.22 -44.75 -7.72
#